data_AF-A0A939Z4P2-F1
#
_entry.id   AF-A0A939Z4P2-F1
#
_cell.length_a   1.000
_cell.length_b   1.000
_cell.length_c   1.000
_cell.angle_alpha   90.00
_cell.angle_beta   90.00
_cell.angle_gamma   90.00
#
_symmetry.space_group_name_H-M   'P 1'
#
loop_
_entity.id
_entity.type
_entity.pdbx_description
1 polymer ?
#
loop_
_entity_poly.entity_id
_entity_poly.type
_entity_poly.pdbx_seq_one_letter_code
_entity_poly.pdbx_strand_id
1 'polypeptide(L)'
;MKPKIYQGESLREISFPLGGIGAGCVGLDGYGRLIDWEIFNRPNKRSVNGYSHFAVKAERDGELLDARVLNMDAGPGYMGEGYLDAMGGRAHPERAWRSNYGFGPQRELLGGMPHFKGGSFEGRFPFARVRFEDDSFPGDVSLSAFNPFIPLDDKNSSLPAAFFTVTLGNTRAEPIEYTAALSLSNPQTGLHANEPFARDGAAGVCLADDTPAGDPLAGELVMAVDAGEKPDCQPYWFRGSWFDDLSLFWQDFTAPGPIRPRVYGADESWRGRRDTATLTVRARLMPGERRDFRFVVAWYYPNCVNYWRPVRDDESCARSWKNYYAGQFDSARAVAAYALKNWDGLEARTRRFADALYASDLPEAALEAVGADIAVLKSPTCLRLENGEFYAFEGCGMNGGSCEGSCTHVWNYAFALPFLFPKLERSMRELDYTYNQGDDGGMAFRLQLPLGRARSTFRPCVDGLMGGVIKFYREWKISGDDAWLKTWWPKVKKSLAYAWSPENPDRWDPDKTGVITGRQHHTLDMELFGPNAWLEGFYLAALRAAHEIAGYLGEEEDAALYGCLYEQGRAFTERELFNGEYFIQKIDLTDKSLLEPFSGTALTGGNTMDTYWNAEAGEIKYQIQNGCGIDQALACWM
;
A
#
# COMPACT_ATOMS: atom_id res chain seq x y z
N MET A 1 8.44 -4.57 25.62
CA MET A 1 7.12 -3.98 25.89
C MET A 1 6.03 -5.02 25.61
N LYS A 2 4.89 -5.05 26.33
CA LYS A 2 3.78 -5.96 26.00
C LYS A 2 3.06 -5.44 24.74
N PRO A 3 2.62 -6.32 23.83
CA PRO A 3 1.90 -5.89 22.63
C PRO A 3 0.55 -5.25 23.00
N LYS A 4 0.16 -4.20 22.29
CA LYS A 4 -1.20 -3.65 22.36
C LYS A 4 -2.19 -4.69 21.85
N ILE A 5 -3.25 -4.91 22.62
CA ILE A 5 -4.32 -5.85 22.30
C ILE A 5 -5.59 -5.04 22.11
N TYR A 6 -6.16 -5.11 20.91
CA TYR A 6 -7.42 -4.45 20.56
C TYR A 6 -8.59 -5.38 20.88
N GLN A 7 -9.65 -4.82 21.46
CA GLN A 7 -10.87 -5.51 21.88
C GLN A 7 -12.07 -4.56 21.79
N GLY A 8 -13.28 -5.12 21.82
CA GLY A 8 -14.52 -4.33 21.81
C GLY A 8 -14.63 -3.41 20.60
N GLU A 9 -15.03 -2.16 20.81
CA GLU A 9 -15.28 -1.22 19.72
C GLU A 9 -14.05 -0.92 18.85
N SER A 10 -12.83 -1.02 19.41
CA SER A 10 -11.59 -0.75 18.66
C SER A 10 -11.36 -1.74 17.50
N LEU A 11 -11.97 -2.93 17.53
CA LEU A 11 -11.87 -3.92 16.47
C LEU A 11 -12.45 -3.43 15.13
N ARG A 12 -13.39 -2.47 15.17
CA ARG A 12 -14.03 -1.94 13.96
C ARG A 12 -13.12 -1.04 13.11
N GLU A 13 -12.04 -0.52 13.70
CA GLU A 13 -11.12 0.42 13.03
C GLU A 13 -9.91 -0.27 12.40
N ILE A 14 -9.85 -1.61 12.46
CA ILE A 14 -8.69 -2.38 12.02
C ILE A 14 -8.91 -2.90 10.60
N SER A 15 -7.98 -2.59 9.70
CA SER A 15 -7.77 -3.29 8.44
C SER A 15 -6.27 -3.51 8.27
N PHE A 16 -5.81 -4.74 8.50
CA PHE A 16 -4.41 -5.11 8.45
C PHE A 16 -4.04 -5.62 7.05
N PRO A 17 -3.18 -4.93 6.28
CA PRO A 17 -2.90 -5.31 4.90
C PRO A 17 -2.00 -6.55 4.81
N LEU A 18 -2.46 -7.57 4.09
CA LEU A 18 -1.71 -8.78 3.79
C LEU A 18 -1.42 -8.83 2.28
N GLY A 19 -0.20 -8.50 1.91
CA GLY A 19 0.26 -8.46 0.53
C GLY A 19 1.68 -7.92 0.38
N GLY A 20 2.25 -8.09 -0.81
CA GLY A 20 3.59 -7.61 -1.16
C GLY A 20 3.61 -6.13 -1.56
N ILE A 21 4.76 -5.47 -1.45
CA ILE A 21 4.95 -4.10 -1.97
C ILE A 21 4.66 -4.11 -3.47
N GLY A 22 3.65 -3.34 -3.87
CA GLY A 22 3.19 -3.23 -5.26
C GLY A 22 2.51 -4.47 -5.83
N ALA A 23 2.11 -5.41 -4.99
CA ALA A 23 1.45 -6.65 -5.42
C ALA A 23 -0.08 -6.63 -5.26
N GLY A 24 -0.63 -5.62 -4.57
CA GLY A 24 -1.99 -5.65 -4.01
C GLY A 24 -2.02 -6.31 -2.63
N CYS A 25 -3.15 -6.23 -1.95
CA CYS A 25 -3.33 -6.82 -0.62
C CYS A 25 -4.78 -7.27 -0.35
N VAL A 26 -4.93 -8.08 0.70
CA VAL A 26 -6.21 -8.39 1.35
C VAL A 26 -6.14 -7.86 2.78
N GLY A 27 -7.18 -7.14 3.22
CA GLY A 27 -7.31 -6.69 4.61
C GLY A 27 -7.77 -7.82 5.54
N LEU A 28 -7.11 -7.96 6.68
CA LEU A 28 -7.62 -8.74 7.83
C LEU A 28 -8.14 -7.76 8.88
N ASP A 29 -9.44 -7.81 9.16
CA ASP A 29 -10.05 -6.88 10.12
C ASP A 29 -10.00 -7.37 11.56
N GLY A 30 -10.42 -6.51 12.49
CA GLY A 30 -10.39 -6.81 13.93
C GLY A 30 -11.32 -7.96 14.35
N TYR A 31 -12.33 -8.30 13.52
CA TYR A 31 -13.26 -9.40 13.79
C TYR A 31 -12.79 -10.73 13.18
N GLY A 32 -11.68 -10.76 12.44
CA GLY A 32 -11.15 -11.96 11.79
C GLY A 32 -11.61 -12.14 10.33
N ARG A 33 -12.28 -11.14 9.74
CA ARG A 33 -12.82 -11.20 8.37
C ARG A 33 -11.76 -10.81 7.35
N LEU A 34 -11.86 -11.39 6.15
CA LEU A 34 -11.08 -10.99 4.97
C LEU A 34 -11.84 -9.94 4.17
N ILE A 35 -11.40 -8.69 4.27
CA ILE A 35 -11.98 -7.51 3.62
C ILE A 35 -10.97 -6.84 2.69
N ASP A 36 -11.33 -5.74 2.05
CA ASP A 36 -10.43 -4.90 1.25
C ASP A 36 -9.59 -5.74 0.27
N TRP A 37 -10.27 -6.42 -0.66
CA TRP A 37 -9.67 -7.24 -1.70
C TRP A 37 -9.12 -6.34 -2.82
N GLU A 38 -7.89 -5.88 -2.64
CA GLU A 38 -7.21 -4.89 -3.47
C GLU A 38 -6.14 -5.55 -4.38
N ILE A 39 -6.47 -6.74 -4.89
CA ILE A 39 -5.56 -7.60 -5.69
C ILE A 39 -5.65 -7.36 -7.21
N PHE A 40 -6.53 -6.44 -7.64
CA PHE A 40 -6.79 -6.10 -9.06
C PHE A 40 -6.17 -4.77 -9.49
N ASN A 41 -4.95 -4.51 -9.00
CA ASN A 41 -4.11 -3.36 -9.39
C ASN A 41 -4.75 -2.00 -9.11
N ARG A 42 -5.61 -1.91 -8.09
CA ARG A 42 -6.31 -0.68 -7.66
C ARG A 42 -6.79 -0.77 -6.22
N PRO A 43 -6.99 0.37 -5.52
CA PRO A 43 -7.72 0.41 -4.27
C PRO A 43 -9.15 -0.13 -4.44
N ASN A 44 -9.62 -0.81 -3.41
CA ASN A 44 -10.97 -1.39 -3.35
C ASN A 44 -11.40 -1.53 -1.89
N LYS A 45 -11.44 -0.40 -1.18
CA LYS A 45 -11.80 -0.34 0.24
C LYS A 45 -13.26 -0.67 0.45
N ARG A 46 -13.54 -1.29 1.60
CA ARG A 46 -14.82 -1.90 1.95
C ARG A 46 -15.24 -2.90 0.88
N SER A 47 -14.36 -3.81 0.49
CA SER A 47 -14.75 -4.90 -0.42
C SER A 47 -14.70 -6.27 0.22
N VAL A 48 -15.46 -7.20 -0.34
CA VAL A 48 -15.49 -8.61 0.03
C VAL A 48 -15.32 -9.48 -1.22
N ASN A 49 -14.70 -10.64 -1.08
CA ASN A 49 -14.63 -11.64 -2.16
C ASN A 49 -15.62 -12.79 -1.87
N GLY A 50 -16.88 -12.57 -2.22
CA GLY A 50 -17.94 -13.55 -2.02
C GLY A 50 -18.01 -14.02 -0.56
N TYR A 51 -17.97 -15.33 -0.35
CA TYR A 51 -17.97 -15.95 0.98
C TYR A 51 -16.56 -16.43 1.37
N SER A 52 -15.52 -15.67 1.04
CA SER A 52 -14.15 -16.06 1.41
C SER A 52 -13.93 -15.96 2.93
N HIS A 53 -13.59 -17.06 3.60
CA HIS A 53 -13.46 -17.11 5.06
C HIS A 53 -12.65 -18.32 5.54
N PHE A 54 -12.19 -18.25 6.80
CA PHE A 54 -11.72 -19.42 7.54
C PHE A 54 -12.83 -19.99 8.42
N ALA A 55 -12.85 -21.30 8.60
CA ALA A 55 -13.76 -21.99 9.52
C ALA A 55 -13.05 -23.14 10.23
N VAL A 56 -13.59 -23.56 11.36
CA VAL A 56 -13.10 -24.70 12.14
C VAL A 56 -14.25 -25.58 12.58
N LYS A 57 -13.99 -26.88 12.71
CA LYS A 57 -14.89 -27.80 13.39
C LYS A 57 -14.14 -28.76 14.31
N ALA A 58 -14.85 -29.25 15.31
CA ALA A 58 -14.38 -30.24 16.26
C ALA A 58 -15.34 -31.43 16.25
N GLU A 59 -14.76 -32.62 16.20
CA GLU A 59 -15.48 -33.89 16.11
C GLU A 59 -14.92 -34.89 17.13
N ARG A 60 -15.81 -35.76 17.61
CA ARG A 60 -15.45 -36.88 18.49
C ARG A 60 -16.30 -38.08 18.14
N ASP A 61 -15.66 -39.23 17.99
CA ASP A 61 -16.30 -40.52 17.71
C ASP A 61 -17.26 -40.49 16.50
N GLY A 62 -16.93 -39.68 15.49
CA GLY A 62 -17.74 -39.53 14.28
C GLY A 62 -18.96 -38.61 14.44
N GLU A 63 -19.04 -37.86 15.53
CA GLU A 63 -20.08 -36.85 15.78
C GLU A 63 -19.49 -35.44 15.83
N LEU A 64 -20.21 -34.47 15.29
CA LEU A 64 -19.86 -33.06 15.38
C LEU A 64 -20.09 -32.56 16.81
N LEU A 65 -19.06 -31.96 17.42
CA LEU A 65 -19.18 -31.25 18.68
C LEU A 65 -19.57 -29.79 18.47
N ASP A 66 -18.85 -29.09 17.58
CA ASP A 66 -19.11 -27.69 17.23
C ASP A 66 -18.42 -27.33 15.89
N ALA A 67 -18.94 -26.34 15.19
CA ALA A 67 -18.35 -25.76 13.99
C ALA A 67 -18.61 -24.25 13.92
N ARG A 68 -17.58 -23.49 13.56
CA ARG A 68 -17.63 -22.01 13.55
C ARG A 68 -16.84 -21.43 12.40
N VAL A 69 -17.35 -20.33 11.86
CA VAL A 69 -16.53 -19.42 11.05
C VAL A 69 -15.58 -18.68 12.01
N LEU A 70 -14.33 -18.46 11.60
CA LEU A 70 -13.31 -17.73 12.36
C LEU A 70 -13.55 -16.21 12.29
N ASN A 71 -14.76 -15.80 12.68
CA ASN A 71 -15.13 -14.42 12.90
C ASN A 71 -15.61 -14.27 14.35
N MET A 72 -15.54 -13.04 14.86
CA MET A 72 -16.22 -12.62 16.09
C MET A 72 -17.60 -12.04 15.76
N ASP A 73 -18.51 -12.08 16.73
CA ASP A 73 -19.79 -11.38 16.64
C ASP A 73 -19.57 -9.88 16.44
N ALA A 74 -20.24 -9.32 15.43
CA ALA A 74 -20.17 -7.89 15.13
C ALA A 74 -20.91 -7.09 16.21
N GLY A 75 -20.29 -5.99 16.65
CA GLY A 75 -20.90 -5.04 17.58
C GLY A 75 -22.16 -4.34 17.01
N PRO A 76 -22.95 -3.67 17.86
CA PRO A 76 -24.15 -2.96 17.45
C PRO A 76 -23.81 -1.83 16.46
N GLY A 77 -24.55 -1.78 15.34
CA GLY A 77 -24.30 -0.84 14.24
C GLY A 77 -24.87 -1.31 12.91
N TYR A 78 -25.92 -2.14 12.95
CA TYR A 78 -26.48 -2.93 11.84
C TYR A 78 -27.12 -2.11 10.70
N MET A 79 -26.76 -0.85 10.55
CA MET A 79 -27.25 0.02 9.48
C MET A 79 -26.72 -0.41 8.10
N GLY A 80 -25.68 -1.24 8.02
CA GLY A 80 -25.04 -1.64 6.77
C GLY A 80 -23.99 -0.60 6.33
N GLU A 81 -22.83 -1.07 5.88
CA GLU A 81 -21.62 -0.23 5.70
C GLU A 81 -21.25 0.03 4.24
N GLY A 82 -22.01 -0.50 3.26
CA GLY A 82 -21.75 -0.23 1.85
C GLY A 82 -20.56 -0.99 1.27
N TYR A 83 -20.45 -2.32 1.49
CA TYR A 83 -19.34 -3.08 0.90
C TYR A 83 -19.53 -3.32 -0.61
N LEU A 84 -18.43 -3.25 -1.37
CA LEU A 84 -18.33 -3.59 -2.78
C LEU A 84 -17.88 -5.05 -2.95
N ASP A 85 -18.05 -5.61 -4.15
CA ASP A 85 -17.39 -6.87 -4.50
C ASP A 85 -15.88 -6.68 -4.72
N ALA A 86 -15.11 -7.77 -4.79
CA ALA A 86 -13.66 -7.75 -5.01
C ALA A 86 -13.25 -7.05 -6.33
N MET A 87 -14.20 -6.83 -7.25
CA MET A 87 -14.00 -6.14 -8.53
C MET A 87 -14.46 -4.67 -8.48
N GLY A 88 -14.73 -4.12 -7.30
CA GLY A 88 -15.12 -2.73 -7.08
C GLY A 88 -16.55 -2.41 -7.53
N GLY A 89 -17.46 -3.39 -7.44
CA GLY A 89 -18.86 -3.25 -7.85
C GLY A 89 -19.09 -3.37 -9.36
N ARG A 90 -18.05 -3.70 -10.14
CA ARG A 90 -18.11 -3.84 -11.60
C ARG A 90 -18.90 -5.07 -12.04
N ALA A 91 -18.90 -6.12 -11.22
CA ALA A 91 -19.58 -7.35 -11.56
C ALA A 91 -21.10 -7.24 -11.36
N HIS A 92 -21.56 -6.42 -10.39
CA HIS A 92 -22.98 -6.31 -10.03
C HIS A 92 -23.39 -4.89 -9.60
N PRO A 93 -23.40 -3.90 -10.52
CA PRO A 93 -23.83 -2.53 -10.20
C PRO A 93 -25.25 -2.46 -9.63
N GLU A 94 -26.14 -3.38 -10.02
CA GLU A 94 -27.51 -3.51 -9.52
C GLU A 94 -27.61 -3.97 -8.05
N ARG A 95 -26.53 -4.45 -7.43
CA ARG A 95 -26.52 -4.83 -6.00
C ARG A 95 -26.02 -3.72 -5.09
N ALA A 96 -25.41 -2.67 -5.64
CA ALA A 96 -24.93 -1.53 -4.86
C ALA A 96 -26.05 -0.85 -4.06
N TRP A 97 -27.29 -0.80 -4.58
CA TRP A 97 -28.42 -0.21 -3.84
C TRP A 97 -28.91 -1.06 -2.66
N ARG A 98 -28.75 -2.40 -2.72
CA ARG A 98 -29.11 -3.34 -1.63
C ARG A 98 -28.02 -3.51 -0.58
N SER A 99 -26.88 -2.86 -0.81
CA SER A 99 -25.67 -2.96 -0.01
C SER A 99 -25.52 -1.76 0.93
N ASN A 100 -26.50 -0.85 0.94
CA ASN A 100 -26.43 0.48 1.54
C ASN A 100 -27.23 0.56 2.85
N TYR A 101 -27.20 1.75 3.47
CA TYR A 101 -27.88 2.11 4.71
C TYR A 101 -29.33 1.59 4.76
N GLY A 102 -29.65 0.78 5.78
CA GLY A 102 -30.99 0.22 6.03
C GLY A 102 -31.18 -1.26 5.66
N PHE A 103 -30.18 -1.92 5.06
CA PHE A 103 -30.27 -3.33 4.63
C PHE A 103 -29.57 -4.35 5.55
N GLY A 104 -28.98 -3.90 6.65
CA GLY A 104 -28.22 -4.79 7.54
C GLY A 104 -26.80 -5.07 7.05
N PRO A 105 -26.02 -5.86 7.82
CA PRO A 105 -24.75 -6.40 7.36
C PRO A 105 -24.94 -7.26 6.10
N GLN A 106 -23.99 -7.17 5.16
CA GLN A 106 -24.00 -8.03 3.99
C GLN A 106 -23.84 -9.50 4.37
N ARG A 107 -24.50 -10.39 3.64
CA ARG A 107 -24.37 -11.84 3.84
C ARG A 107 -22.95 -12.35 3.60
N GLU A 108 -22.20 -11.67 2.74
CA GLU A 108 -20.79 -11.93 2.45
C GLU A 108 -19.89 -11.72 3.69
N LEU A 109 -20.34 -10.96 4.69
CA LEU A 109 -19.69 -10.84 6.00
C LEU A 109 -20.01 -12.02 6.94
N LEU A 110 -20.82 -12.97 6.50
CA LEU A 110 -21.20 -14.19 7.19
C LEU A 110 -21.92 -13.97 8.53
N GLY A 111 -22.47 -12.78 8.79
CA GLY A 111 -23.13 -12.39 10.05
C GLY A 111 -24.23 -13.35 10.58
N GLY A 112 -24.80 -14.20 9.72
CA GLY A 112 -25.80 -15.22 10.09
C GLY A 112 -25.23 -16.62 10.36
N MET A 113 -23.93 -16.84 10.25
CA MET A 113 -23.27 -18.12 10.51
C MET A 113 -22.82 -18.21 11.97
N PRO A 114 -22.64 -19.43 12.53
CA PRO A 114 -22.06 -19.59 13.87
C PRO A 114 -20.65 -18.99 13.97
N HIS A 115 -20.49 -18.04 14.89
CA HIS A 115 -19.27 -17.30 15.17
C HIS A 115 -18.77 -17.51 16.60
N PHE A 116 -17.63 -16.93 16.93
CA PHE A 116 -17.19 -16.78 18.30
C PHE A 116 -17.79 -15.50 18.91
N LYS A 117 -18.23 -15.56 20.17
CA LYS A 117 -18.84 -14.41 20.86
C LYS A 117 -17.93 -13.20 20.96
N GLY A 118 -16.62 -13.43 21.01
CA GLY A 118 -15.65 -12.37 21.12
C GLY A 118 -14.23 -12.86 20.88
N GLY A 119 -13.28 -12.03 21.30
CA GLY A 119 -11.87 -12.29 21.10
C GLY A 119 -11.04 -11.02 21.16
N SER A 120 -9.84 -11.11 20.61
CA SER A 120 -8.88 -10.02 20.61
C SER A 120 -8.04 -10.00 19.34
N PHE A 121 -7.62 -8.81 18.94
CA PHE A 121 -6.68 -8.61 17.84
C PHE A 121 -5.35 -8.06 18.37
N GLU A 122 -4.26 -8.73 18.04
CA GLU A 122 -2.89 -8.29 18.33
C GLU A 122 -2.24 -7.85 17.01
N GLY A 123 -2.10 -6.53 16.84
CA GLY A 123 -1.54 -5.92 15.64
C GLY A 123 -0.16 -5.36 15.89
N ARG A 124 0.88 -6.05 15.43
CA ARG A 124 2.27 -5.56 15.43
C ARG A 124 2.83 -5.78 14.06
N PHE A 125 2.53 -4.85 13.15
CA PHE A 125 2.96 -4.91 11.75
C PHE A 125 4.45 -5.26 11.70
N PRO A 126 4.85 -6.29 10.91
CA PRO A 126 4.11 -6.99 9.85
C PRO A 126 3.34 -8.27 10.27
N PHE A 127 3.10 -8.50 11.57
CA PHE A 127 2.29 -9.64 12.05
C PHE A 127 0.97 -9.21 12.68
N ALA A 128 -0.07 -10.00 12.41
CA ALA A 128 -1.35 -9.93 13.06
C ALA A 128 -1.68 -11.27 13.74
N ARG A 129 -2.38 -11.22 14.86
CA ARG A 129 -2.95 -12.41 15.50
C ARG A 129 -4.34 -12.13 16.05
N VAL A 130 -5.30 -12.90 15.61
CA VAL A 130 -6.68 -12.91 16.10
C VAL A 130 -6.85 -14.11 17.02
N ARG A 131 -7.33 -13.88 18.25
CA ARG A 131 -7.72 -14.94 19.18
C ARG A 131 -9.23 -14.93 19.29
N PHE A 132 -9.85 -16.10 19.21
CA PHE A 132 -11.28 -16.26 19.28
C PHE A 132 -11.67 -16.87 20.62
N GLU A 133 -12.71 -16.34 21.25
CA GLU A 133 -13.12 -16.69 22.60
C GLU A 133 -14.60 -17.09 22.61
N ASP A 134 -14.86 -18.34 22.98
CA ASP A 134 -16.19 -18.84 23.34
C ASP A 134 -16.09 -20.16 24.14
N ASP A 135 -16.67 -20.19 25.35
CA ASP A 135 -16.65 -21.34 26.26
C ASP A 135 -17.30 -22.62 25.69
N SER A 136 -18.16 -22.47 24.68
CA SER A 136 -18.85 -23.61 24.07
C SER A 136 -18.04 -24.34 23.00
N PHE A 137 -17.10 -23.67 22.33
CA PHE A 137 -16.21 -24.36 21.40
C PHE A 137 -15.23 -25.25 22.17
N PRO A 138 -15.03 -26.52 21.80
CA PRO A 138 -14.24 -27.45 22.60
C PRO A 138 -12.73 -27.31 22.32
N GLY A 139 -12.15 -26.10 22.40
CA GLY A 139 -10.72 -25.88 22.18
C GLY A 139 -10.33 -24.41 22.12
N ASP A 140 -9.02 -24.16 22.12
CA ASP A 140 -8.46 -22.82 21.88
C ASP A 140 -8.24 -22.61 20.38
N VAL A 141 -8.63 -21.44 19.86
CA VAL A 141 -8.51 -21.13 18.43
C VAL A 141 -7.87 -19.76 18.21
N SER A 142 -6.88 -19.69 17.31
CA SER A 142 -6.33 -18.41 16.86
C SER A 142 -5.95 -18.43 15.39
N LEU A 143 -6.09 -17.29 14.72
CA LEU A 143 -5.63 -17.05 13.35
C LEU A 143 -4.46 -16.05 13.40
N SER A 144 -3.27 -16.48 13.00
CA SER A 144 -2.13 -15.57 12.81
C SER A 144 -1.93 -15.30 11.34
N ALA A 145 -1.52 -14.09 10.98
CA ALA A 145 -1.30 -13.71 9.59
C ALA A 145 -0.08 -12.81 9.41
N PHE A 146 0.55 -12.91 8.24
CA PHE A 146 1.59 -11.98 7.78
C PHE A 146 1.72 -11.99 6.25
N ASN A 147 2.47 -11.04 5.73
CA ASN A 147 3.18 -11.17 4.46
C ASN A 147 4.63 -10.76 4.72
N PRO A 148 5.63 -11.34 4.03
CA PRO A 148 7.02 -11.03 4.32
C PRO A 148 7.31 -9.53 4.18
N PHE A 149 7.92 -8.95 5.21
CA PHE A 149 8.40 -7.56 5.22
C PHE A 149 9.83 -7.61 5.73
N ILE A 150 10.76 -7.72 4.79
CA ILE A 150 12.16 -8.06 5.03
C ILE A 150 12.99 -6.90 4.47
N PRO A 151 13.46 -5.98 5.33
CA PRO A 151 14.31 -4.88 4.89
C PRO A 151 15.48 -5.37 4.03
N LEU A 152 15.81 -4.61 3.00
CA LEU A 152 16.83 -4.90 1.97
C LEU A 152 16.51 -6.08 1.03
N ASP A 153 15.41 -6.81 1.24
CA ASP A 153 14.93 -7.86 0.33
C ASP A 153 13.59 -7.43 -0.28
N ASP A 154 13.67 -6.54 -1.28
CA ASP A 154 12.51 -6.02 -1.98
C ASP A 154 11.75 -7.11 -2.76
N LYS A 155 12.44 -8.17 -3.20
CA LYS A 155 11.82 -9.27 -3.93
C LYS A 155 10.86 -10.06 -3.04
N ASN A 156 11.34 -10.56 -1.90
CA ASN A 156 10.50 -11.33 -0.99
C ASN A 156 9.48 -10.44 -0.27
N SER A 157 9.78 -9.16 -0.11
CA SER A 157 8.81 -8.18 0.39
C SER A 157 7.74 -7.81 -0.64
N SER A 158 7.82 -8.29 -1.88
CA SER A 158 6.85 -8.05 -2.96
C SER A 158 6.03 -9.29 -3.36
N LEU A 159 5.98 -10.33 -2.53
CA LEU A 159 5.23 -11.54 -2.86
C LEU A 159 3.70 -11.27 -2.92
N PRO A 160 3.00 -11.67 -4.01
CA PRO A 160 1.55 -11.53 -4.16
C PRO A 160 0.81 -12.66 -3.40
N ALA A 161 0.96 -12.67 -2.08
CA ALA A 161 0.36 -13.69 -1.22
C ALA A 161 0.03 -13.18 0.19
N ALA A 162 -0.88 -13.85 0.88
CA ALA A 162 -1.16 -13.69 2.30
C ALA A 162 -0.91 -15.02 3.02
N PHE A 163 -0.18 -14.98 4.13
CA PHE A 163 0.27 -16.15 4.88
C PHE A 163 -0.56 -16.23 6.15
N PHE A 164 -1.19 -17.38 6.40
CA PHE A 164 -2.05 -17.60 7.55
C PHE A 164 -1.65 -18.86 8.33
N THR A 165 -1.80 -18.81 9.64
CA THR A 165 -1.70 -19.98 10.51
C THR A 165 -2.96 -20.09 11.36
N VAL A 166 -3.73 -21.15 11.13
CA VAL A 166 -4.83 -21.52 12.02
C VAL A 166 -4.25 -22.42 13.10
N THR A 167 -4.31 -21.98 14.34
CA THR A 167 -3.91 -22.79 15.48
C THR A 167 -5.11 -23.32 16.23
N LEU A 168 -5.09 -24.61 16.52
CA LEU A 168 -6.09 -25.34 17.30
C LEU A 168 -5.43 -25.98 18.52
N GLY A 169 -5.99 -25.79 19.71
CA GLY A 169 -5.56 -26.41 20.95
C GLY A 169 -6.67 -27.22 21.61
N ASN A 170 -6.37 -28.44 22.03
CA ASN A 170 -7.35 -29.28 22.71
C ASN A 170 -7.38 -29.01 24.22
N THR A 171 -8.43 -28.33 24.67
CA THR A 171 -8.66 -28.01 26.10
C THR A 171 -9.49 -29.07 26.82
N ARG A 172 -9.95 -30.12 26.12
CA ARG A 172 -10.74 -31.20 26.70
C ARG A 172 -9.84 -32.31 27.24
N ALA A 173 -10.40 -33.14 28.11
CA ALA A 173 -9.71 -34.30 28.70
C ALA A 173 -9.66 -35.53 27.77
N GLU A 174 -10.21 -35.43 26.57
CA GLU A 174 -10.33 -36.51 25.59
C GLU A 174 -9.73 -36.11 24.25
N PRO A 175 -9.28 -37.07 23.42
CA PRO A 175 -8.83 -36.77 22.06
C PRO A 175 -9.96 -36.20 21.20
N ILE A 176 -9.70 -35.11 20.49
CA ILE A 176 -10.65 -34.46 19.57
C ILE A 176 -10.04 -34.38 18.19
N GLU A 177 -10.86 -34.63 17.17
CA GLU A 177 -10.48 -34.35 15.79
C GLU A 177 -10.90 -32.94 15.40
N TYR A 178 -9.92 -32.10 15.06
CA TYR A 178 -10.18 -30.76 14.57
C TYR A 178 -9.93 -30.68 13.07
N THR A 179 -10.77 -29.92 12.39
CA THR A 179 -10.58 -29.55 10.98
C THR A 179 -10.52 -28.03 10.88
N ALA A 180 -9.51 -27.52 10.17
CA ALA A 180 -9.43 -26.12 9.75
C ALA A 180 -9.75 -26.03 8.25
N ALA A 181 -10.53 -25.04 7.88
CA ALA A 181 -10.98 -24.80 6.52
C ALA A 181 -10.65 -23.38 6.05
N LEU A 182 -10.30 -23.26 4.78
CA LEU A 182 -10.29 -22.01 4.04
C LEU A 182 -11.24 -22.15 2.86
N SER A 183 -12.23 -21.27 2.77
CA SER A 183 -13.08 -21.13 1.60
C SER A 183 -12.72 -19.86 0.84
N LEU A 184 -12.59 -19.94 -0.48
CA LEU A 184 -12.35 -18.80 -1.36
C LEU A 184 -13.37 -18.76 -2.49
N SER A 185 -13.96 -17.58 -2.73
CA SER A 185 -14.78 -17.34 -3.91
C SER A 185 -13.90 -16.99 -5.11
N ASN A 186 -14.30 -17.44 -6.29
CA ASN A 186 -13.69 -17.09 -7.57
C ASN A 186 -14.14 -15.66 -7.94
N PRO A 187 -13.24 -14.66 -7.91
CA PRO A 187 -13.62 -13.26 -8.11
C PRO A 187 -13.82 -12.90 -9.59
N GLN A 188 -13.42 -13.75 -10.54
CA GLN A 188 -13.54 -13.47 -11.97
C GLN A 188 -15.00 -13.59 -12.45
N THR A 189 -15.30 -13.11 -13.67
CA THR A 189 -16.68 -13.03 -14.20
C THR A 189 -16.96 -13.96 -15.38
N GLY A 190 -15.93 -14.60 -15.92
CA GLY A 190 -16.02 -15.56 -17.02
C GLY A 190 -16.56 -16.91 -16.59
N LEU A 191 -16.22 -17.95 -17.37
CA LEU A 191 -16.55 -19.34 -17.04
C LEU A 191 -15.51 -19.87 -16.05
N HIS A 192 -15.93 -20.03 -14.80
CA HIS A 192 -15.06 -20.44 -13.70
C HIS A 192 -14.48 -21.84 -13.91
N ALA A 193 -13.19 -21.97 -13.57
CA ALA A 193 -12.44 -23.21 -13.48
C ALA A 193 -11.74 -23.26 -12.11
N ASN A 194 -12.38 -23.93 -11.16
CA ASN A 194 -11.79 -24.21 -9.83
C ASN A 194 -11.16 -25.61 -9.86
N GLU A 195 -9.84 -25.66 -9.83
CA GLU A 195 -9.07 -26.89 -10.07
C GLU A 195 -8.14 -27.23 -8.89
N PRO A 196 -8.29 -28.42 -8.29
CA PRO A 196 -7.30 -28.94 -7.36
C PRO A 196 -5.92 -29.06 -8.00
N PHE A 197 -4.87 -28.79 -7.24
CA PHE A 197 -3.49 -28.94 -7.71
C PHE A 197 -2.56 -29.42 -6.60
N ALA A 198 -1.41 -29.96 -7.01
CA ALA A 198 -0.25 -30.18 -6.18
C ALA A 198 1.01 -29.75 -6.95
N ARG A 199 1.87 -28.94 -6.35
CA ARG A 199 3.09 -28.39 -6.97
C ARG A 199 4.16 -28.13 -5.91
N ASP A 200 5.35 -28.69 -6.10
CA ASP A 200 6.56 -28.39 -5.31
C ASP A 200 6.36 -28.37 -3.78
N GLY A 201 5.55 -29.28 -3.24
CA GLY A 201 5.27 -29.38 -1.80
C GLY A 201 4.05 -28.60 -1.32
N ALA A 202 3.35 -27.87 -2.19
CA ALA A 202 2.05 -27.25 -1.93
C ALA A 202 0.91 -28.06 -2.56
N ALA A 203 -0.26 -28.08 -1.91
CA ALA A 203 -1.50 -28.63 -2.44
C ALA A 203 -2.67 -27.70 -2.13
N GLY A 204 -3.64 -27.60 -3.04
CA GLY A 204 -4.72 -26.62 -2.90
C GLY A 204 -5.69 -26.60 -4.07
N VAL A 205 -6.39 -25.47 -4.23
CA VAL A 205 -7.30 -25.21 -5.36
C VAL A 205 -6.91 -23.90 -6.03
N CYS A 206 -6.85 -23.90 -7.35
CA CYS A 206 -6.67 -22.71 -8.17
C CYS A 206 -8.01 -22.29 -8.76
N LEU A 207 -8.35 -21.02 -8.61
CA LEU A 207 -9.57 -20.37 -9.06
C LEU A 207 -9.20 -19.45 -10.23
N ALA A 208 -9.60 -19.86 -11.42
CA ALA A 208 -9.37 -19.15 -12.67
C ALA A 208 -10.68 -19.08 -13.49
N ASP A 209 -10.63 -18.45 -14.65
CA ASP A 209 -11.71 -18.47 -15.62
C ASP A 209 -11.18 -18.41 -17.06
N ASP A 210 -12.09 -18.25 -18.02
CA ASP A 210 -11.78 -18.12 -19.45
C ASP A 210 -11.47 -16.68 -19.90
N THR A 211 -11.15 -15.76 -18.98
CA THR A 211 -10.82 -14.37 -19.32
C THR A 211 -9.57 -14.33 -20.23
N PRO A 212 -9.62 -13.62 -21.38
CA PRO A 212 -8.51 -13.59 -22.33
C PRO A 212 -7.21 -13.05 -21.72
N ALA A 213 -6.06 -13.66 -22.02
CA ALA A 213 -4.77 -13.34 -21.39
C ALA A 213 -4.30 -11.87 -21.49
N GLY A 214 -4.85 -11.08 -22.42
CA GLY A 214 -4.54 -9.64 -22.55
C GLY A 214 -5.40 -8.72 -21.68
N ASP A 215 -6.46 -9.24 -21.06
CA ASP A 215 -7.37 -8.48 -20.22
C ASP A 215 -6.71 -8.13 -18.87
N PRO A 216 -6.89 -6.91 -18.33
CA PRO A 216 -6.41 -6.53 -16.99
C PRO A 216 -6.87 -7.45 -15.85
N LEU A 217 -7.97 -8.18 -16.04
CA LEU A 217 -8.57 -9.08 -15.05
C LEU A 217 -8.20 -10.55 -15.28
N ALA A 218 -7.46 -10.86 -16.35
CA ALA A 218 -6.96 -12.21 -16.60
C ALA A 218 -5.96 -12.60 -15.52
N GLY A 219 -6.19 -13.73 -14.86
CA GLY A 219 -5.34 -14.17 -13.77
C GLY A 219 -5.92 -15.31 -12.96
N GLU A 220 -5.25 -15.60 -11.85
CA GLU A 220 -5.54 -16.73 -10.96
C GLU A 220 -5.54 -16.28 -9.50
N LEU A 221 -6.41 -16.89 -8.70
CA LEU A 221 -6.40 -16.85 -7.23
C LEU A 221 -6.23 -18.28 -6.70
N VAL A 222 -5.38 -18.49 -5.71
CA VAL A 222 -5.06 -19.82 -5.17
C VAL A 222 -5.21 -19.80 -3.66
N MET A 223 -5.82 -20.86 -3.11
CA MET A 223 -5.62 -21.27 -1.72
C MET A 223 -4.79 -22.55 -1.67
N ALA A 224 -3.82 -22.61 -0.76
CA ALA A 224 -2.93 -23.75 -0.63
C ALA A 224 -2.51 -24.01 0.82
N VAL A 225 -2.13 -25.25 1.10
CA VAL A 225 -1.48 -25.72 2.33
C VAL A 225 -0.25 -26.56 1.98
N ASP A 226 0.55 -26.93 2.98
CA ASP A 226 1.58 -27.96 2.81
C ASP A 226 0.96 -29.27 2.31
N ALA A 227 1.50 -29.82 1.22
CA ALA A 227 1.00 -31.08 0.63
C ALA A 227 1.06 -32.27 1.61
N GLY A 228 1.97 -32.20 2.59
CA GLY A 228 2.09 -33.19 3.67
C GLY A 228 0.87 -33.27 4.59
N GLU A 229 0.06 -32.21 4.67
CA GLU A 229 -1.21 -32.20 5.43
C GLU A 229 -2.30 -33.05 4.75
N LYS A 230 -2.08 -33.46 3.49
CA LYS A 230 -3.02 -34.25 2.68
C LYS A 230 -4.43 -33.64 2.70
N PRO A 231 -4.57 -32.39 2.19
CA PRO A 231 -5.83 -31.68 2.31
C PRO A 231 -6.96 -32.35 1.52
N ASP A 232 -8.17 -32.28 2.06
CA ASP A 232 -9.39 -32.55 1.33
C ASP A 232 -9.89 -31.24 0.68
N CYS A 233 -10.54 -31.34 -0.48
CA CYS A 233 -11.05 -30.17 -1.17
C CYS A 233 -12.46 -30.38 -1.75
N GLN A 234 -13.24 -29.31 -1.73
CA GLN A 234 -14.49 -29.17 -2.45
C GLN A 234 -14.30 -28.06 -3.49
N PRO A 235 -14.04 -28.38 -4.77
CA PRO A 235 -13.73 -27.37 -5.79
C PRO A 235 -14.89 -26.39 -6.07
N TYR A 236 -16.13 -26.84 -5.87
CA TYR A 236 -17.32 -26.02 -6.04
C TYR A 236 -18.28 -26.22 -4.88
N TRP A 237 -18.84 -25.14 -4.34
CA TRP A 237 -20.04 -25.19 -3.52
C TRP A 237 -21.26 -25.56 -4.36
N PHE A 238 -22.38 -25.85 -3.70
CA PHE A 238 -23.61 -26.16 -4.42
C PHE A 238 -24.02 -25.00 -5.33
N ARG A 239 -24.21 -25.34 -6.59
CA ARG A 239 -24.65 -24.46 -7.67
C ARG A 239 -26.16 -24.23 -7.62
N GLY A 240 -26.64 -23.58 -6.56
CA GLY A 240 -28.05 -23.23 -6.33
C GLY A 240 -28.37 -21.75 -6.50
N SER A 241 -29.51 -21.32 -5.97
CA SER A 241 -29.95 -19.92 -5.94
C SER A 241 -30.05 -19.38 -4.52
N TRP A 242 -30.19 -18.07 -4.39
CA TRP A 242 -30.41 -17.40 -3.10
C TRP A 242 -29.33 -17.69 -2.05
N PHE A 243 -29.63 -18.51 -1.03
CA PHE A 243 -28.72 -18.93 0.05
C PHE A 243 -28.36 -20.42 -0.02
N ASP A 244 -28.72 -21.12 -1.11
CA ASP A 244 -28.51 -22.56 -1.23
C ASP A 244 -27.02 -22.92 -1.14
N ASP A 245 -26.15 -22.12 -1.77
CA ASP A 245 -24.70 -22.32 -1.79
C ASP A 245 -24.11 -22.32 -0.38
N LEU A 246 -24.39 -21.27 0.39
CA LEU A 246 -23.93 -21.10 1.77
C LEU A 246 -24.55 -22.14 2.72
N SER A 247 -25.84 -22.43 2.55
CA SER A 247 -26.56 -23.38 3.40
C SER A 247 -26.06 -24.81 3.21
N LEU A 248 -25.86 -25.22 1.96
CA LEU A 248 -25.35 -26.57 1.65
C LEU A 248 -23.86 -26.69 1.94
N PHE A 249 -23.06 -25.64 1.75
CA PHE A 249 -21.71 -25.62 2.27
C PHE A 249 -21.69 -25.86 3.78
N TRP A 250 -22.52 -25.16 4.56
CA TRP A 250 -22.52 -25.34 6.01
C TRP A 250 -22.93 -26.76 6.41
N GLN A 251 -23.91 -27.35 5.73
CA GLN A 251 -24.28 -28.75 5.92
C GLN A 251 -23.14 -29.71 5.56
N ASP A 252 -22.48 -29.50 4.42
CA ASP A 252 -21.34 -30.31 3.96
C ASP A 252 -20.16 -30.20 4.94
N PHE A 253 -19.87 -29.00 5.46
CA PHE A 253 -18.77 -28.77 6.40
C PHE A 253 -19.05 -29.39 7.78
N THR A 254 -20.29 -29.24 8.28
CA THR A 254 -20.72 -29.78 9.57
C THR A 254 -21.01 -31.28 9.55
N ALA A 255 -21.11 -31.90 8.37
CA ALA A 255 -21.17 -33.34 8.26
C ALA A 255 -19.89 -33.99 8.82
N PRO A 256 -20.01 -35.09 9.60
CA PRO A 256 -18.83 -35.73 10.14
C PRO A 256 -17.87 -36.25 9.08
N GLY A 257 -16.56 -36.12 9.34
CA GLY A 257 -15.50 -36.58 8.45
C GLY A 257 -15.02 -35.54 7.43
N PRO A 258 -14.29 -35.98 6.39
CA PRO A 258 -13.66 -35.09 5.42
C PRO A 258 -14.71 -34.40 4.54
N ILE A 259 -14.41 -33.17 4.09
CA ILE A 259 -15.25 -32.48 3.13
C ILE A 259 -15.27 -33.26 1.81
N ARG A 260 -16.45 -33.38 1.20
CA ARG A 260 -16.61 -34.17 -0.03
C ARG A 260 -16.41 -33.29 -1.26
N PRO A 261 -15.71 -33.80 -2.29
CA PRO A 261 -15.56 -33.07 -3.54
C PRO A 261 -16.93 -32.92 -4.21
N ARG A 262 -17.16 -31.73 -4.76
CA ARG A 262 -18.30 -31.42 -5.62
C ARG A 262 -17.73 -30.80 -6.87
N VAL A 263 -18.05 -31.43 -7.99
CA VAL A 263 -17.54 -31.11 -9.33
C VAL A 263 -18.71 -31.02 -10.29
N TYR A 264 -18.55 -30.21 -11.33
CA TYR A 264 -19.59 -29.93 -12.31
C TYR A 264 -19.00 -30.01 -13.71
N GLY A 265 -19.81 -30.44 -14.68
CA GLY A 265 -19.45 -30.44 -16.09
C GLY A 265 -19.29 -29.03 -16.66
N ALA A 266 -18.60 -28.91 -17.81
CA ALA A 266 -18.44 -27.64 -18.52
C ALA A 266 -19.79 -27.07 -19.00
N ASP A 267 -20.75 -27.95 -19.30
CA ASP A 267 -22.14 -27.64 -19.68
C ASP A 267 -23.00 -27.12 -18.53
N GLU A 268 -22.55 -27.27 -17.28
CA GLU A 268 -23.22 -26.79 -16.07
C GLU A 268 -22.70 -25.42 -15.58
N SER A 269 -21.82 -24.78 -16.37
CA SER A 269 -21.21 -23.48 -16.09
C SER A 269 -21.85 -22.34 -16.90
N TRP A 270 -21.94 -21.15 -16.33
CA TRP A 270 -22.35 -19.93 -17.06
C TRP A 270 -21.69 -18.69 -16.47
N ARG A 271 -21.64 -17.62 -17.27
CA ARG A 271 -20.99 -16.35 -16.91
C ARG A 271 -21.73 -15.60 -15.80
N GLY A 272 -20.98 -14.88 -14.97
CA GLY A 272 -21.55 -14.08 -13.87
C GLY A 272 -22.00 -14.89 -12.65
N ARG A 273 -21.66 -16.17 -12.59
CA ARG A 273 -21.81 -17.01 -11.39
C ARG A 273 -20.73 -16.66 -10.36
N ARG A 274 -20.96 -17.01 -9.10
CA ARG A 274 -19.98 -16.95 -8.01
C ARG A 274 -19.71 -18.35 -7.48
N ASP A 275 -18.77 -19.06 -8.08
CA ASP A 275 -18.32 -20.32 -7.51
C ASP A 275 -17.38 -20.06 -6.32
N THR A 276 -17.51 -20.90 -5.29
CA THR A 276 -16.65 -20.89 -4.10
C THR A 276 -16.07 -22.28 -3.93
N ALA A 277 -14.80 -22.36 -3.56
CA ALA A 277 -14.10 -23.60 -3.27
C ALA A 277 -13.75 -23.64 -1.79
N THR A 278 -13.65 -24.84 -1.21
CA THR A 278 -13.17 -25.05 0.17
C THR A 278 -12.01 -26.03 0.20
N LEU A 279 -10.97 -25.70 0.98
CA LEU A 279 -9.82 -26.54 1.29
C LEU A 279 -9.79 -26.81 2.79
N THR A 280 -9.63 -28.08 3.19
CA THR A 280 -9.62 -28.48 4.61
C THR A 280 -8.40 -29.32 4.95
N VAL A 281 -7.89 -29.13 6.17
CA VAL A 281 -6.85 -29.96 6.80
C VAL A 281 -7.32 -30.36 8.19
N ARG A 282 -6.91 -31.55 8.65
CA ARG A 282 -7.40 -32.15 9.90
C ARG A 282 -6.28 -32.74 10.73
N ALA A 283 -6.46 -32.73 12.05
CA ALA A 283 -5.62 -33.48 12.96
C ALA A 283 -6.43 -33.95 14.17
N ARG A 284 -6.09 -35.14 14.66
CA ARG A 284 -6.54 -35.63 15.95
C ARG A 284 -5.56 -35.16 17.02
N LEU A 285 -6.03 -34.35 17.97
CA LEU A 285 -5.22 -33.77 19.04
C LEU A 285 -5.53 -34.44 20.36
N MET A 286 -4.49 -34.87 21.08
CA MET A 286 -4.59 -35.38 22.43
C MET A 286 -4.87 -34.23 23.44
N PRO A 287 -5.34 -34.54 24.66
CA PRO A 287 -5.55 -33.51 25.69
C PRO A 287 -4.32 -32.64 25.90
N GLY A 288 -4.48 -31.31 25.82
CA GLY A 288 -3.40 -30.34 25.95
C GLY A 288 -2.50 -30.16 24.71
N GLU A 289 -2.71 -30.95 23.65
CA GLU A 289 -1.97 -30.81 22.39
C GLU A 289 -2.45 -29.60 21.59
N ARG A 290 -1.53 -28.98 20.85
CA ARG A 290 -1.76 -27.84 19.99
C ARG A 290 -1.19 -28.10 18.61
N ARG A 291 -1.90 -27.70 17.57
CA ARG A 291 -1.49 -27.86 16.16
C ARG A 291 -1.68 -26.57 15.37
N ASP A 292 -0.65 -26.24 14.62
CA ASP A 292 -0.64 -25.15 13.64
C ASP A 292 -0.83 -25.70 12.23
N PHE A 293 -1.76 -25.10 11.47
CA PHE A 293 -1.99 -25.37 10.05
C PHE A 293 -1.66 -24.13 9.23
N ARG A 294 -0.73 -24.27 8.28
CA ARG A 294 -0.28 -23.18 7.40
C ARG A 294 -1.13 -23.12 6.15
N PHE A 295 -1.69 -21.95 5.87
CA PHE A 295 -2.43 -21.64 4.64
C PHE A 295 -1.77 -20.47 3.91
N VAL A 296 -1.82 -20.51 2.60
CA VAL A 296 -1.44 -19.40 1.71
C VAL A 296 -2.62 -19.07 0.81
N VAL A 297 -2.96 -17.78 0.73
CA VAL A 297 -3.77 -17.21 -0.35
C VAL A 297 -2.82 -16.49 -1.29
N ALA A 298 -2.68 -16.92 -2.55
CA ALA A 298 -1.79 -16.31 -3.53
C ALA A 298 -2.57 -15.85 -4.77
N TRP A 299 -2.15 -14.76 -5.40
CA TRP A 299 -2.81 -14.23 -6.59
C TRP A 299 -1.81 -13.91 -7.70
N TYR A 300 -2.30 -13.89 -8.93
CA TYR A 300 -1.51 -13.59 -10.11
C TYR A 300 -2.38 -12.89 -11.17
N TYR A 301 -2.36 -11.55 -11.18
CA TYR A 301 -3.07 -10.69 -12.12
C TYR A 301 -2.06 -9.80 -12.87
N PRO A 302 -1.37 -10.35 -13.88
CA PRO A 302 -0.14 -9.76 -14.41
C PRO A 302 -0.34 -8.44 -15.15
N ASN A 303 -1.56 -8.11 -15.59
CA ASN A 303 -1.83 -6.99 -16.49
C ASN A 303 -2.30 -5.73 -15.74
N CYS A 304 -1.59 -4.62 -15.95
CA CYS A 304 -1.93 -3.32 -15.40
C CYS A 304 -2.34 -2.33 -16.49
N VAL A 305 -3.30 -1.46 -16.18
CA VAL A 305 -3.73 -0.35 -17.03
C VAL A 305 -3.86 0.92 -16.20
N ASN A 306 -3.63 2.07 -16.82
CA ASN A 306 -3.91 3.36 -16.17
C ASN A 306 -5.44 3.57 -16.18
N TYR A 307 -6.10 3.16 -15.09
CA TYR A 307 -7.55 3.25 -14.97
C TYR A 307 -8.06 4.62 -14.47
N TRP A 308 -7.18 5.45 -13.90
CA TRP A 308 -7.54 6.74 -13.31
C TRP A 308 -7.47 7.87 -14.34
N ARG A 309 -6.53 7.80 -15.29
CA ARG A 309 -6.45 8.66 -16.47
C ARG A 309 -6.07 7.83 -17.69
N PRO A 310 -7.05 7.14 -18.31
CA PRO A 310 -6.79 6.29 -19.48
C PRO A 310 -5.98 7.01 -20.56
N VAL A 311 -5.07 6.25 -21.18
CA VAL A 311 -4.27 6.71 -22.31
C VAL A 311 -5.21 6.94 -23.50
N ARG A 312 -5.14 8.14 -24.10
CA ARG A 312 -5.97 8.49 -25.26
C ARG A 312 -5.38 7.92 -26.55
N ASP A 313 -6.19 7.80 -27.59
CA ASP A 313 -5.76 7.21 -28.87
C ASP A 313 -4.66 8.01 -29.58
N ASP A 314 -4.56 9.31 -29.31
CA ASP A 314 -3.54 10.22 -29.85
C ASP A 314 -2.21 10.20 -29.08
N GLU A 315 -2.15 9.51 -27.94
CA GLU A 315 -0.91 9.35 -27.16
C GLU A 315 -0.10 8.13 -27.65
N SER A 316 1.20 8.32 -27.87
CA SER A 316 2.10 7.27 -28.40
C SER A 316 2.67 6.31 -27.36
N CYS A 317 2.36 6.51 -26.08
CA CYS A 317 2.86 5.66 -24.99
C CYS A 317 2.12 4.32 -24.90
N ALA A 318 2.72 3.36 -24.19
CA ALA A 318 2.08 2.06 -23.95
C ALA A 318 0.73 2.24 -23.23
N ARG A 319 -0.26 1.40 -23.53
CA ARG A 319 -1.58 1.44 -22.88
C ARG A 319 -1.67 0.60 -21.60
N SER A 320 -0.72 -0.31 -21.42
CA SER A 320 -0.63 -1.24 -20.32
C SER A 320 0.83 -1.57 -19.99
N TRP A 321 1.06 -2.14 -18.81
CA TRP A 321 2.35 -2.69 -18.37
C TRP A 321 2.09 -3.94 -17.53
N LYS A 322 3.16 -4.67 -17.17
CA LYS A 322 3.04 -5.83 -16.28
C LYS A 322 3.36 -5.51 -14.83
N ASN A 323 2.71 -6.21 -13.90
CA ASN A 323 3.15 -6.23 -12.50
C ASN A 323 4.54 -6.83 -12.37
N TYR A 324 5.36 -6.31 -11.47
CA TYR A 324 6.70 -6.84 -11.19
C TYR A 324 6.73 -8.36 -10.94
N TYR A 325 5.77 -8.88 -10.17
CA TYR A 325 5.73 -10.30 -9.84
C TYR A 325 5.49 -11.19 -11.06
N ALA A 326 4.95 -10.66 -12.17
CA ALA A 326 4.78 -11.39 -13.43
C ALA A 326 6.13 -11.70 -14.11
N GLY A 327 7.17 -10.93 -13.81
CA GLY A 327 8.55 -11.26 -14.21
C GLY A 327 9.26 -12.23 -13.24
N GLN A 328 8.66 -12.52 -12.07
CA GLN A 328 9.25 -13.38 -11.04
C GLN A 328 8.61 -14.77 -10.97
N PHE A 329 7.34 -14.89 -11.37
CA PHE A 329 6.53 -16.12 -11.28
C PHE A 329 5.69 -16.30 -12.54
N ASP A 330 5.30 -17.53 -12.84
CA ASP A 330 4.49 -17.89 -14.02
C ASP A 330 2.97 -17.96 -13.73
N SER A 331 2.59 -18.08 -12.45
CA SER A 331 1.23 -18.41 -12.02
C SER A 331 1.03 -18.18 -10.51
N ALA A 332 -0.22 -18.13 -10.05
CA ALA A 332 -0.52 -18.08 -8.62
C ALA A 332 -0.11 -19.39 -7.91
N ARG A 333 -0.16 -20.52 -8.62
CA ARG A 333 0.30 -21.83 -8.13
C ARG A 333 1.81 -21.82 -7.82
N ALA A 334 2.63 -21.17 -8.66
CA ALA A 334 4.07 -21.02 -8.39
C ALA A 334 4.35 -20.14 -7.18
N VAL A 335 3.59 -19.06 -7.01
CA VAL A 335 3.69 -18.18 -5.84
C VAL A 335 3.37 -18.96 -4.57
N ALA A 336 2.26 -19.71 -4.54
CA ALA A 336 1.85 -20.52 -3.39
C ALA A 336 2.90 -21.59 -3.03
N ALA A 337 3.42 -22.29 -4.04
CA ALA A 337 4.50 -23.26 -3.86
C ALA A 337 5.77 -22.62 -3.29
N TYR A 338 6.18 -21.47 -3.82
CA TYR A 338 7.32 -20.72 -3.31
C TYR A 338 7.12 -20.28 -1.86
N ALA A 339 5.94 -19.74 -1.55
CA ALA A 339 5.57 -19.25 -0.22
C ALA A 339 5.67 -20.35 0.83
N LEU A 340 5.04 -21.51 0.59
CA LEU A 340 5.06 -22.64 1.54
C LEU A 340 6.45 -23.26 1.67
N LYS A 341 7.16 -23.47 0.55
CA LYS A 341 8.52 -24.02 0.56
C LYS A 341 9.51 -23.17 1.36
N ASN A 342 9.35 -21.84 1.32
CA ASN A 342 10.25 -20.89 1.98
C ASN A 342 9.68 -20.29 3.27
N TRP A 343 8.55 -20.83 3.77
CA TRP A 343 7.77 -20.24 4.86
C TRP A 343 8.65 -19.84 6.06
N ASP A 344 9.41 -20.80 6.59
CA ASP A 344 10.18 -20.58 7.83
C ASP A 344 11.28 -19.52 7.66
N GLY A 345 11.93 -19.48 6.49
CA GLY A 345 12.93 -18.47 6.17
C GLY A 345 12.36 -17.08 5.91
N LEU A 346 11.14 -17.00 5.36
CA LEU A 346 10.41 -15.75 5.16
C LEU A 346 9.89 -15.20 6.49
N GLU A 347 9.28 -16.06 7.30
CA GLU A 347 8.76 -15.76 8.63
C GLU A 347 9.88 -15.27 9.55
N ALA A 348 10.97 -16.03 9.69
CA ALA A 348 12.03 -15.72 10.64
C ALA A 348 12.74 -14.39 10.32
N ARG A 349 12.94 -14.07 9.03
CA ARG A 349 13.53 -12.79 8.61
C ARG A 349 12.58 -11.61 8.83
N THR A 350 11.28 -11.83 8.59
CA THR A 350 10.24 -10.83 8.87
C THR A 350 10.11 -10.59 10.37
N ARG A 351 10.17 -11.65 11.18
CA ARG A 351 10.14 -11.56 12.65
C ARG A 351 11.34 -10.83 13.21
N ARG A 352 12.53 -11.04 12.66
CA ARG A 352 13.74 -10.29 13.05
C ARG A 352 13.55 -8.78 12.92
N PHE A 353 12.90 -8.32 11.84
CA PHE A 353 12.58 -6.90 11.69
C PHE A 353 11.56 -6.43 12.73
N ALA A 354 10.47 -7.19 12.91
CA ALA A 354 9.45 -6.88 13.91
C ALA A 354 10.06 -6.77 15.32
N ASP A 355 10.85 -7.77 15.71
CA ASP A 355 11.51 -7.82 17.01
C ASP A 355 12.47 -6.63 17.19
N ALA A 356 13.23 -6.25 16.16
CA ALA A 356 14.09 -5.08 16.20
C ALA A 356 13.31 -3.77 16.39
N LEU A 357 12.23 -3.56 15.63
CA LEU A 357 11.40 -2.36 15.72
C LEU A 357 10.80 -2.20 17.12
N TYR A 358 10.18 -3.25 17.65
CA TYR A 358 9.45 -3.19 18.91
C TYR A 358 10.29 -3.51 20.16
N ALA A 359 11.58 -3.84 19.98
CA ALA A 359 12.55 -3.85 21.07
C ALA A 359 13.07 -2.44 21.41
N SER A 360 12.74 -1.43 20.59
CA SER A 360 13.03 -0.02 20.85
C SER A 360 12.45 0.46 22.19
N ASP A 361 13.10 1.45 22.77
CA ASP A 361 12.71 2.20 23.97
C ASP A 361 11.79 3.39 23.68
N LEU A 362 11.39 3.60 22.43
CA LEU A 362 10.39 4.59 22.05
C LEU A 362 9.04 4.35 22.76
N PRO A 363 8.26 5.42 23.02
CA PRO A 363 6.91 5.27 23.56
C PRO A 363 6.04 4.36 22.69
N GLU A 364 5.16 3.58 23.33
CA GLU A 364 4.26 2.63 22.65
C GLU A 364 3.47 3.27 21.50
N ALA A 365 2.93 4.47 21.72
CA ALA A 365 2.19 5.22 20.72
C ALA A 365 3.04 5.57 19.49
N ALA A 366 4.33 5.85 19.68
CA ALA A 366 5.24 6.13 18.56
C ALA A 366 5.54 4.85 17.77
N LEU A 367 5.73 3.71 18.44
CA LEU A 367 5.93 2.41 17.78
C LEU A 367 4.68 1.96 17.02
N GLU A 368 3.49 2.20 17.57
CA GLU A 368 2.21 1.95 16.90
C GLU A 368 2.08 2.81 15.63
N ALA A 369 2.36 4.12 15.72
CA ALA A 369 2.35 5.02 14.59
C ALA A 369 3.34 4.58 13.50
N VAL A 370 4.61 4.33 13.87
CA VAL A 370 5.62 3.84 12.92
C VAL A 370 5.19 2.53 12.25
N GLY A 371 4.66 1.58 13.03
CA GLY A 371 4.18 0.30 12.50
C GLY A 371 3.01 0.44 11.53
N ALA A 372 2.07 1.35 11.82
CA ALA A 372 0.94 1.65 10.95
C ALA A 372 1.38 2.38 9.67
N ASP A 373 2.29 3.35 9.78
CA ASP A 373 2.75 4.15 8.64
C ASP A 373 3.55 3.31 7.64
N ILE A 374 4.44 2.42 8.11
CA ILE A 374 5.20 1.54 7.20
C ILE A 374 4.31 0.48 6.53
N ALA A 375 3.13 0.19 7.08
CA ALA A 375 2.16 -0.71 6.45
C ALA A 375 1.60 -0.15 5.13
N VAL A 376 1.68 1.18 4.91
CA VAL A 376 1.31 1.82 3.64
C VAL A 376 2.15 1.29 2.46
N LEU A 377 3.38 0.83 2.70
CA LEU A 377 4.19 0.18 1.66
C LEU A 377 3.55 -1.12 1.13
N LYS A 378 2.64 -1.73 1.89
CA LYS A 378 1.89 -2.93 1.50
C LYS A 378 0.47 -2.64 1.01
N SER A 379 0.08 -1.37 0.95
CA SER A 379 -1.23 -0.97 0.44
C SER A 379 -1.18 -0.66 -1.06
N PRO A 380 -2.33 -0.50 -1.73
CA PRO A 380 -2.39 -0.09 -3.13
C PRO A 380 -1.95 1.36 -3.39
N THR A 381 -1.53 2.09 -2.35
CA THR A 381 -0.83 3.36 -2.52
C THR A 381 0.47 3.17 -3.27
N CYS A 382 1.14 2.02 -3.09
CA CYS A 382 2.40 1.69 -3.72
C CYS A 382 2.22 0.67 -4.84
N LEU A 383 2.97 0.84 -5.92
CA LEU A 383 3.04 -0.04 -7.09
C LEU A 383 4.49 -0.45 -7.37
N ARG A 384 4.64 -1.60 -8.01
CA ARG A 384 5.91 -1.99 -8.64
C ARG A 384 5.69 -2.18 -10.13
N LEU A 385 6.44 -1.43 -10.91
CA LEU A 385 6.39 -1.49 -12.37
C LEU A 385 7.09 -2.75 -12.89
N GLU A 386 7.05 -2.96 -14.19
CA GLU A 386 7.45 -4.22 -14.83
C GLU A 386 8.90 -4.63 -14.52
N ASN A 387 9.85 -3.68 -14.48
CA ASN A 387 11.25 -3.99 -14.14
C ASN A 387 11.53 -3.88 -12.63
N GLY A 388 10.48 -3.68 -11.82
CA GLY A 388 10.53 -3.62 -10.37
C GLY A 388 10.74 -2.24 -9.80
N GLU A 389 10.72 -1.19 -10.63
CA GLU A 389 10.79 0.20 -10.18
C GLU A 389 9.59 0.56 -9.29
N PHE A 390 9.84 1.44 -8.33
CA PHE A 390 8.83 1.91 -7.40
C PHE A 390 8.03 3.07 -8.00
N TYR A 391 6.73 3.01 -7.83
CA TYR A 391 5.81 4.11 -8.10
C TYR A 391 4.77 4.13 -6.99
N ALA A 392 4.27 5.30 -6.66
CA ALA A 392 3.19 5.41 -5.69
C ALA A 392 2.25 6.58 -5.99
N PHE A 393 1.02 6.45 -5.52
CA PHE A 393 0.08 7.56 -5.40
C PHE A 393 0.43 8.40 -4.17
N GLU A 394 -0.13 9.61 -4.11
CA GLU A 394 -0.12 10.42 -2.91
C GLU A 394 -0.90 9.79 -1.75
N GLY A 395 -1.98 9.08 -2.10
CA GLY A 395 -2.85 8.36 -1.19
C GLY A 395 -3.91 7.61 -2.00
N CYS A 396 -4.87 6.98 -1.33
CA CYS A 396 -5.94 6.24 -1.97
C CYS A 396 -7.30 6.67 -1.44
N GLY A 397 -8.24 6.91 -2.36
CA GLY A 397 -9.67 6.84 -2.04
C GLY A 397 -10.16 5.40 -2.06
N MET A 398 -11.48 5.21 -2.00
CA MET A 398 -12.06 3.86 -1.94
C MET A 398 -11.73 2.99 -3.15
N ASN A 399 -11.76 3.56 -4.37
CA ASN A 399 -11.68 2.81 -5.63
C ASN A 399 -10.55 3.30 -6.57
N GLY A 400 -9.68 4.18 -6.09
CA GLY A 400 -8.67 4.84 -6.92
C GLY A 400 -7.62 5.60 -6.11
N GLY A 401 -6.47 5.87 -6.71
CA GLY A 401 -5.49 6.79 -6.13
C GLY A 401 -6.10 8.19 -5.99
N SER A 402 -5.79 8.88 -4.90
CA SER A 402 -6.33 10.21 -4.59
C SER A 402 -5.86 11.27 -5.60
N CYS A 403 -4.65 11.10 -6.14
CA CYS A 403 -4.06 11.98 -7.16
C CYS A 403 -3.18 11.17 -8.12
N GLU A 404 -3.27 11.44 -9.43
CA GLU A 404 -2.44 10.76 -10.44
C GLU A 404 -0.97 11.09 -10.26
N GLY A 405 -0.11 10.08 -10.34
CA GLY A 405 1.32 10.27 -10.41
C GLY A 405 2.01 10.21 -9.05
N SER A 406 3.27 9.80 -9.07
CA SER A 406 4.17 9.98 -7.95
C SER A 406 4.56 11.45 -7.83
N CYS A 407 3.97 12.15 -6.87
CA CYS A 407 4.29 13.54 -6.59
C CYS A 407 5.66 13.67 -5.91
N THR A 408 6.44 14.64 -6.37
CA THR A 408 7.80 14.87 -5.87
C THR A 408 7.81 15.43 -4.45
N HIS A 409 6.81 16.25 -4.11
CA HIS A 409 6.68 16.91 -2.80
C HIS A 409 6.19 15.96 -1.71
N VAL A 410 5.09 15.20 -1.84
CA VAL A 410 4.64 14.32 -0.73
C VAL A 410 5.65 13.20 -0.46
N TRP A 411 6.17 12.57 -1.51
CA TRP A 411 7.22 11.55 -1.36
C TRP A 411 8.60 12.16 -1.06
N ASN A 412 8.70 13.48 -0.84
CA ASN A 412 9.84 14.09 -0.19
C ASN A 412 9.91 13.71 1.29
N TYR A 413 8.75 13.64 1.94
CA TYR A 413 8.61 13.42 3.39
C TYR A 413 8.61 11.93 3.77
N ALA A 414 8.87 11.03 2.82
CA ALA A 414 8.96 9.59 3.06
C ALA A 414 10.35 9.20 3.59
N PHE A 415 10.45 8.94 4.90
CA PHE A 415 11.74 8.60 5.55
C PHE A 415 11.97 7.10 5.72
N ALA A 416 10.93 6.26 5.82
CA ALA A 416 11.13 4.84 6.08
C ALA A 416 11.67 4.08 4.85
N LEU A 417 11.16 4.40 3.66
CA LEU A 417 11.50 3.72 2.41
C LEU A 417 13.01 3.65 2.09
N PRO A 418 13.80 4.75 2.14
CA PRO A 418 15.24 4.71 1.86
C PRO A 418 16.03 3.78 2.78
N PHE A 419 15.66 3.68 4.06
CA PHE A 419 16.40 2.84 5.02
C PHE A 419 15.94 1.38 5.01
N LEU A 420 14.67 1.12 4.68
CA LEU A 420 14.13 -0.24 4.61
C LEU A 420 14.34 -0.88 3.24
N PHE A 421 14.15 -0.12 2.15
CA PHE A 421 14.24 -0.60 0.77
C PHE A 421 14.94 0.43 -0.14
N PRO A 422 16.23 0.72 0.07
CA PRO A 422 16.97 1.76 -0.67
C PRO A 422 16.97 1.57 -2.19
N LYS A 423 16.90 0.33 -2.67
CA LYS A 423 16.78 0.04 -4.11
C LYS A 423 15.47 0.58 -4.70
N LEU A 424 14.36 0.45 -3.97
CA LEU A 424 13.06 0.97 -4.40
C LEU A 424 13.06 2.50 -4.42
N GLU A 425 13.58 3.14 -3.36
CA GLU A 425 13.73 4.60 -3.31
C GLU A 425 14.56 5.12 -4.51
N ARG A 426 15.74 4.53 -4.76
CA ARG A 426 16.59 4.92 -5.89
C ARG A 426 15.88 4.77 -7.23
N SER A 427 15.15 3.68 -7.45
CA SER A 427 14.45 3.46 -8.72
C SER A 427 13.41 4.55 -9.01
N MET A 428 12.72 5.08 -7.99
CA MET A 428 11.79 6.19 -8.16
C MET A 428 12.51 7.48 -8.61
N ARG A 429 13.72 7.73 -8.08
CA ARG A 429 14.56 8.88 -8.49
C ARG A 429 15.08 8.73 -9.91
N GLU A 430 15.48 7.52 -10.30
CA GLU A 430 15.88 7.21 -11.67
C GLU A 430 14.74 7.48 -12.66
N LEU A 431 13.50 7.11 -12.30
CA LEU A 431 12.31 7.43 -13.10
C LEU A 431 12.07 8.95 -13.19
N ASP A 432 12.24 9.69 -12.08
CA ASP A 432 12.13 11.15 -12.08
C ASP A 432 13.11 11.80 -13.07
N TYR A 433 14.40 11.45 -13.00
CA TYR A 433 15.42 12.02 -13.90
C TYR A 433 15.30 11.56 -15.36
N THR A 434 14.69 10.41 -15.60
CA THR A 434 14.50 9.85 -16.95
C THR A 434 13.26 10.42 -17.64
N TYR A 435 12.13 10.45 -16.92
CA TYR A 435 10.81 10.70 -17.52
C TYR A 435 10.14 11.98 -17.02
N ASN A 436 10.50 12.49 -15.85
CA ASN A 436 9.80 13.59 -15.19
C ASN A 436 10.56 14.92 -15.24
N GLN A 437 11.88 14.89 -15.41
CA GLN A 437 12.71 16.09 -15.53
C GLN A 437 12.61 16.76 -16.91
N GLY A 438 12.46 18.08 -16.92
CA GLY A 438 12.51 19.01 -18.05
C GLY A 438 13.88 19.18 -18.70
N ASP A 439 13.89 19.67 -19.94
CA ASP A 439 15.13 20.10 -20.62
C ASP A 439 15.67 21.41 -20.03
N ASP A 440 14.87 22.13 -19.26
CA ASP A 440 15.24 23.31 -18.47
C ASP A 440 15.84 22.94 -17.09
N GLY A 441 15.74 21.66 -16.69
CA GLY A 441 16.12 21.17 -15.37
C GLY A 441 14.97 21.11 -14.36
N GLY A 442 13.83 21.71 -14.67
CA GLY A 442 12.64 21.68 -13.82
C GLY A 442 12.12 20.26 -13.64
N MET A 443 11.65 19.93 -12.44
CA MET A 443 11.06 18.62 -12.16
C MET A 443 9.53 18.78 -12.16
N ALA A 444 8.85 18.11 -13.09
CA ALA A 444 7.40 18.20 -13.14
C ALA A 444 6.76 17.69 -11.85
N PHE A 445 5.63 18.29 -11.48
CA PHE A 445 4.94 18.09 -10.21
C PHE A 445 4.72 16.61 -9.85
N ARG A 446 4.49 15.76 -10.86
CA ARG A 446 4.21 14.32 -10.69
C ARG A 446 4.69 13.49 -11.88
N LEU A 447 5.37 12.38 -11.57
CA LEU A 447 5.73 11.36 -12.56
C LEU A 447 4.46 10.68 -13.11
N GLN A 448 4.32 10.65 -14.42
CA GLN A 448 3.14 10.12 -15.11
C GLN A 448 3.30 8.64 -15.48
N LEU A 449 2.19 7.89 -15.46
CA LEU A 449 2.12 6.55 -16.04
C LEU A 449 1.16 6.51 -17.23
N PRO A 450 1.38 5.61 -18.20
CA PRO A 450 2.55 4.72 -18.32
C PRO A 450 3.85 5.48 -18.60
N LEU A 451 5.01 4.87 -18.31
CA LEU A 451 6.31 5.52 -18.51
C LEU A 451 6.47 5.97 -19.97
N GLY A 452 7.03 7.17 -20.16
CA GLY A 452 7.12 7.83 -21.47
C GLY A 452 5.89 8.66 -21.87
N ARG A 453 4.82 8.68 -21.05
CA ARG A 453 3.72 9.64 -21.22
C ARG A 453 4.21 11.08 -21.06
N ALA A 454 3.55 12.02 -21.73
CA ALA A 454 3.83 13.44 -21.59
C ALA A 454 3.79 13.89 -20.12
N ARG A 455 4.80 14.66 -19.70
CA ARG A 455 4.93 15.19 -18.35
C ARG A 455 3.75 16.06 -17.96
N SER A 456 3.49 16.16 -16.66
CA SER A 456 2.63 17.22 -16.14
C SER A 456 3.20 18.59 -16.55
N THR A 457 2.33 19.49 -17.01
CA THR A 457 2.71 20.87 -17.35
C THR A 457 2.54 21.82 -16.17
N PHE A 458 2.14 21.31 -15.00
CA PHE A 458 2.12 22.11 -13.79
C PHE A 458 3.55 22.35 -13.28
N ARG A 459 3.73 23.46 -12.58
CA ARG A 459 5.04 23.95 -12.13
C ARG A 459 5.73 22.99 -11.14
N PRO A 460 7.07 23.03 -11.03
CA PRO A 460 7.80 22.32 -9.99
C PRO A 460 7.46 22.82 -8.57
N CYS A 461 7.46 21.92 -7.60
CA CYS A 461 7.50 22.27 -6.18
C CYS A 461 8.93 22.57 -5.75
N VAL A 462 9.14 23.62 -4.96
CA VAL A 462 10.46 23.94 -4.41
C VAL A 462 10.94 22.83 -3.48
N ASP A 463 10.12 22.45 -2.49
CA ASP A 463 10.45 21.39 -1.54
C ASP A 463 10.59 20.02 -2.22
N GLY A 464 9.75 19.70 -3.21
CA GLY A 464 9.87 18.48 -3.99
C GLY A 464 11.13 18.40 -4.87
N LEU A 465 11.50 19.49 -5.56
CA LEU A 465 12.68 19.53 -6.43
C LEU A 465 13.98 19.60 -5.62
N MET A 466 14.07 20.52 -4.66
CA MET A 466 15.25 20.65 -3.79
C MET A 466 15.41 19.45 -2.89
N GLY A 467 14.29 18.94 -2.34
CA GLY A 467 14.26 17.67 -1.63
C GLY A 467 14.72 16.50 -2.50
N GLY A 468 14.44 16.51 -3.81
CA GLY A 468 15.03 15.56 -4.76
C GLY A 468 16.56 15.56 -4.79
N VAL A 469 17.20 16.72 -4.67
CA VAL A 469 18.67 16.86 -4.58
C VAL A 469 19.19 16.32 -3.25
N ILE A 470 18.52 16.65 -2.13
CA ILE A 470 18.87 16.17 -0.79
C ILE A 470 18.75 14.64 -0.72
N LYS A 471 17.64 14.08 -1.22
CA LYS A 471 17.41 12.64 -1.33
C LYS A 471 18.46 11.96 -2.21
N PHE A 472 18.84 12.55 -3.34
CA PHE A 472 19.91 11.99 -4.16
C PHE A 472 21.24 11.84 -3.39
N TYR A 473 21.61 12.85 -2.60
CA TYR A 473 22.75 12.76 -1.69
C TYR A 473 22.58 11.66 -0.66
N ARG A 474 21.45 11.62 0.06
CA ARG A 474 21.12 10.57 1.04
C ARG A 474 21.24 9.17 0.43
N GLU A 475 20.79 8.99 -0.80
CA GLU A 475 20.74 7.70 -1.48
C GLU A 475 22.14 7.23 -1.88
N TRP A 476 23.00 8.16 -2.30
CA TRP A 476 24.43 7.88 -2.47
C TRP A 476 25.10 7.54 -1.13
N LYS A 477 24.81 8.29 -0.06
CA LYS A 477 25.39 8.01 1.27
C LYS A 477 24.96 6.66 1.85
N ILE A 478 23.71 6.25 1.63
CA ILE A 478 23.18 4.95 2.06
C ILE A 478 23.78 3.81 1.22
N SER A 479 23.88 3.99 -0.10
CA SER A 479 24.31 2.92 -1.00
C SER A 479 25.83 2.78 -1.16
N GLY A 480 26.57 3.89 -1.05
CA GLY A 480 27.99 3.96 -1.42
C GLY A 480 28.25 3.76 -2.92
N ASP A 481 27.24 3.93 -3.78
CA ASP A 481 27.31 3.59 -5.19
C ASP A 481 27.80 4.77 -6.05
N ASP A 482 29.11 4.87 -6.22
CA ASP A 482 29.75 5.93 -7.00
C ASP A 482 29.43 5.87 -8.51
N ALA A 483 29.14 4.69 -9.04
CA ALA A 483 28.78 4.54 -10.45
C ALA A 483 27.38 5.12 -10.70
N TRP A 484 26.44 4.82 -9.79
CA TRP A 484 25.12 5.43 -9.79
C TRP A 484 25.20 6.94 -9.62
N LEU A 485 26.02 7.42 -8.67
CA LEU A 485 26.25 8.85 -8.44
C LEU A 485 26.68 9.54 -9.74
N LYS A 486 27.76 9.07 -10.37
CA LYS A 486 28.31 9.67 -11.59
C LYS A 486 27.34 9.64 -12.77
N THR A 487 26.50 8.61 -12.85
CA THR A 487 25.51 8.46 -13.93
C THR A 487 24.44 9.55 -13.87
N TRP A 488 23.95 9.84 -12.66
CA TRP A 488 22.80 10.74 -12.47
C TRP A 488 23.19 12.16 -12.06
N TRP A 489 24.40 12.37 -11.55
CA TRP A 489 24.87 13.68 -11.10
C TRP A 489 24.66 14.82 -12.11
N PRO A 490 24.90 14.65 -13.43
CA PRO A 490 24.61 15.72 -14.41
C PRO A 490 23.14 16.16 -14.42
N LYS A 491 22.21 15.23 -14.20
CA LYS A 491 20.76 15.53 -14.11
C LYS A 491 20.44 16.28 -12.82
N VAL A 492 21.07 15.90 -11.71
CA VAL A 492 20.91 16.55 -10.40
C VAL A 492 21.44 17.98 -10.41
N LYS A 493 22.63 18.23 -10.97
CA LYS A 493 23.17 19.58 -11.19
C LYS A 493 22.20 20.45 -11.96
N LYS A 494 21.61 19.89 -13.02
CA LYS A 494 20.63 20.61 -13.84
C LYS A 494 19.36 20.96 -13.07
N SER A 495 18.87 20.07 -12.19
CA SER A 495 17.76 20.38 -11.30
C SER A 495 18.09 21.48 -10.31
N LEU A 496 19.24 21.42 -9.63
CA LEU A 496 19.64 22.49 -8.72
C LEU A 496 19.75 23.83 -9.46
N ALA A 497 20.35 23.83 -10.66
CA ALA A 497 20.50 25.01 -11.49
C ALA A 497 19.19 25.62 -11.99
N TYR A 498 18.07 24.89 -11.91
CA TYR A 498 16.76 25.41 -12.22
C TYR A 498 16.38 26.61 -11.33
N ALA A 499 16.91 26.69 -10.10
CA ALA A 499 16.65 27.83 -9.21
C ALA A 499 17.02 29.18 -9.85
N TRP A 500 18.14 29.22 -10.57
CA TRP A 500 18.64 30.43 -11.24
C TRP A 500 18.53 30.36 -12.77
N SER A 501 17.75 29.41 -13.30
CA SER A 501 17.55 29.29 -14.74
C SER A 501 16.67 30.44 -15.26
N PRO A 502 17.02 31.10 -16.37
CA PRO A 502 16.13 32.08 -17.01
C PRO A 502 14.85 31.43 -17.57
N GLU A 503 14.84 30.10 -17.75
CA GLU A 503 13.67 29.33 -18.19
C GLU A 503 12.72 29.00 -17.03
N ASN A 504 13.13 29.23 -15.78
CA ASN A 504 12.26 29.04 -14.62
C ASN A 504 11.25 30.21 -14.54
N PRO A 505 9.96 30.01 -14.84
CA PRO A 505 8.96 31.07 -14.83
C PRO A 505 8.67 31.59 -13.42
N ASP A 506 9.10 30.86 -12.40
CA ASP A 506 8.86 31.14 -10.99
C ASP A 506 10.02 31.90 -10.33
N ARG A 507 11.13 32.09 -11.05
CA ARG A 507 12.22 33.03 -10.70
C ARG A 507 12.71 32.89 -9.26
N TRP A 508 13.10 31.69 -8.86
CA TRP A 508 13.48 31.43 -7.46
C TRP A 508 14.71 32.24 -7.03
N ASP A 509 15.86 32.07 -7.67
CA ASP A 509 17.12 32.79 -7.35
C ASP A 509 17.86 33.23 -8.64
N PRO A 510 17.27 34.09 -9.50
CA PRO A 510 17.84 34.44 -10.82
C PRO A 510 19.22 35.10 -10.74
N ASP A 511 19.51 35.78 -9.64
CA ASP A 511 20.75 36.53 -9.43
C ASP A 511 21.83 35.72 -8.71
N LYS A 512 21.58 34.44 -8.40
CA LYS A 512 22.52 33.55 -7.69
C LYS A 512 23.01 34.17 -6.38
N THR A 513 22.06 34.58 -5.55
CA THR A 513 22.30 35.17 -4.24
C THR A 513 22.30 34.14 -3.12
N GLY A 514 21.87 32.91 -3.43
CA GLY A 514 21.62 31.89 -2.44
C GLY A 514 20.27 32.04 -1.73
N VAL A 515 19.45 33.03 -2.11
CA VAL A 515 18.15 33.34 -1.47
C VAL A 515 17.02 33.22 -2.49
N ILE A 516 16.01 32.40 -2.19
CA ILE A 516 14.82 32.34 -3.04
C ILE A 516 13.81 33.45 -2.73
N THR A 517 13.35 34.15 -3.77
CA THR A 517 12.47 35.32 -3.65
C THR A 517 11.22 35.24 -4.52
N GLY A 518 11.25 34.41 -5.56
CA GLY A 518 10.18 34.30 -6.53
C GLY A 518 8.91 33.63 -6.01
N ARG A 519 8.08 33.15 -6.95
CA ARG A 519 6.86 32.39 -6.66
C ARG A 519 7.23 30.95 -6.29
N GLN A 520 6.88 30.51 -5.10
CA GLN A 520 7.38 29.24 -4.56
C GLN A 520 6.20 28.31 -4.26
N HIS A 521 5.94 27.37 -5.17
CA HIS A 521 4.94 26.32 -4.95
C HIS A 521 5.51 25.21 -4.06
N HIS A 522 4.70 24.67 -3.15
CA HIS A 522 5.14 23.70 -2.13
C HIS A 522 4.04 22.71 -1.74
N THR A 523 4.34 21.75 -0.85
CA THR A 523 3.44 20.66 -0.46
C THR A 523 2.08 21.03 0.15
N LEU A 524 1.81 22.31 0.43
CA LEU A 524 0.48 22.75 0.92
C LEU A 524 -0.39 23.30 -0.23
N ASP A 525 -0.04 22.96 -1.47
CA ASP A 525 -0.83 23.24 -2.68
C ASP A 525 -1.10 24.72 -2.95
N MET A 526 -0.17 25.58 -2.52
CA MET A 526 -0.23 27.03 -2.64
C MET A 526 1.16 27.61 -2.87
N GLU A 527 1.22 28.92 -3.15
CA GLU A 527 2.44 29.65 -3.44
C GLU A 527 2.78 30.68 -2.35
N LEU A 528 4.02 30.62 -1.89
CA LEU A 528 4.65 31.70 -1.11
C LEU A 528 5.41 32.65 -2.04
N PHE A 529 5.49 33.92 -1.63
CA PHE A 529 6.25 34.95 -2.34
C PHE A 529 7.30 35.56 -1.40
N GLY A 530 8.47 35.87 -1.96
CA GLY A 530 9.58 36.40 -1.16
C GLY A 530 10.23 35.37 -0.23
N PRO A 531 11.29 35.79 0.49
CA PRO A 531 12.05 34.89 1.35
C PRO A 531 11.24 34.34 2.52
N ASN A 532 11.30 33.02 2.71
CA ASN A 532 10.73 32.31 3.85
C ASN A 532 11.68 31.18 4.26
N ALA A 533 11.88 30.96 5.56
CA ALA A 533 12.91 30.01 6.01
C ALA A 533 12.62 28.54 5.66
N TRP A 534 11.35 28.17 5.44
CA TRP A 534 10.99 26.79 5.12
C TRP A 534 11.55 26.35 3.76
N LEU A 535 11.17 27.03 2.69
CA LEU A 535 11.58 26.65 1.33
C LEU A 535 13.02 27.07 1.04
N GLU A 536 13.46 28.18 1.63
CA GLU A 536 14.88 28.56 1.66
C GLU A 536 15.72 27.48 2.33
N GLY A 537 15.26 26.90 3.45
CA GLY A 537 15.95 25.78 4.10
C GLY A 537 16.15 24.58 3.18
N PHE A 538 15.15 24.23 2.37
CA PHE A 538 15.27 23.18 1.35
C PHE A 538 16.31 23.53 0.27
N TYR A 539 16.34 24.78 -0.21
CA TYR A 539 17.33 25.22 -1.18
C TYR A 539 18.76 25.20 -0.60
N LEU A 540 18.94 25.70 0.63
CA LEU A 540 20.24 25.69 1.31
C LEU A 540 20.73 24.27 1.58
N ALA A 541 19.86 23.36 2.02
CA ALA A 541 20.21 21.96 2.21
C ALA A 541 20.61 21.29 0.88
N ALA A 542 19.89 21.58 -0.22
CA ALA A 542 20.25 21.09 -1.55
C ALA A 542 21.61 21.63 -2.03
N LEU A 543 21.90 22.92 -1.84
CA LEU A 543 23.20 23.54 -2.13
C LEU A 543 24.32 22.88 -1.31
N ARG A 544 24.08 22.63 -0.01
CA ARG A 544 25.05 21.95 0.84
C ARG A 544 25.31 20.52 0.37
N ALA A 545 24.27 19.77 0.04
CA ALA A 545 24.41 18.40 -0.46
C ALA A 545 25.18 18.37 -1.79
N ALA A 546 24.88 19.31 -2.69
CA ALA A 546 25.57 19.44 -3.97
C ALA A 546 27.03 19.87 -3.82
N HIS A 547 27.36 20.75 -2.87
CA HIS A 547 28.74 21.11 -2.53
C HIS A 547 29.56 19.87 -2.14
N GLU A 548 29.01 19.02 -1.27
CA GLU A 548 29.67 17.79 -0.82
C GLU A 548 29.87 16.79 -1.99
N ILE A 549 28.88 16.63 -2.86
CA ILE A 549 28.98 15.75 -4.04
C ILE A 549 30.03 16.26 -5.02
N ALA A 550 29.97 17.56 -5.38
CA ALA A 550 30.90 18.17 -6.31
C ALA A 550 32.34 18.05 -5.80
N GLY A 551 32.57 18.32 -4.51
CA GLY A 551 33.88 18.12 -3.88
C GLY A 551 34.35 16.67 -3.93
N TYR A 552 33.47 15.71 -3.64
CA TYR A 552 33.80 14.28 -3.76
C TYR A 552 34.18 13.86 -5.18
N LEU A 553 33.52 14.43 -6.20
CA LEU A 553 33.79 14.16 -7.61
C LEU A 553 34.98 14.96 -8.17
N GLY A 554 35.59 15.87 -7.40
CA GLY A 554 36.68 16.74 -7.83
C GLY A 554 36.25 17.88 -8.75
N GLU A 555 34.96 18.26 -8.73
CA GLU A 555 34.40 19.38 -9.50
C GLU A 555 34.51 20.69 -8.70
N GLU A 556 35.74 21.18 -8.55
CA GLU A 556 36.08 22.32 -7.67
C GLU A 556 35.30 23.60 -7.95
N GLU A 557 35.03 23.92 -9.23
CA GLU A 557 34.27 25.13 -9.61
C GLU A 557 32.80 25.04 -9.16
N ASP A 558 32.16 23.90 -9.38
CA ASP A 558 30.78 23.64 -8.95
C ASP A 558 30.71 23.60 -7.42
N ALA A 559 31.67 22.95 -6.76
CA ALA A 559 31.75 22.91 -5.30
C ALA A 559 31.89 24.33 -4.70
N ALA A 560 32.74 25.17 -5.28
CA ALA A 560 32.94 26.55 -4.83
C ALA A 560 31.68 27.40 -5.04
N LEU A 561 31.00 27.26 -6.19
CA LEU A 561 29.74 27.94 -6.46
C LEU A 561 28.67 27.57 -5.43
N TYR A 562 28.40 26.28 -5.24
CA TYR A 562 27.35 25.83 -4.32
C TYR A 562 27.65 26.20 -2.87
N GLY A 563 28.91 26.10 -2.45
CA GLY A 563 29.35 26.53 -1.12
C GLY A 563 29.17 28.03 -0.90
N CYS A 564 29.49 28.85 -1.91
CA CYS A 564 29.31 30.30 -1.83
C CYS A 564 27.83 30.69 -1.68
N LEU A 565 26.94 30.10 -2.51
CA LEU A 565 25.50 30.34 -2.43
C LEU A 565 24.92 29.91 -1.09
N TYR A 566 25.32 28.74 -0.59
CA TYR A 566 24.90 28.24 0.72
C TYR A 566 25.26 29.22 1.84
N GLU A 567 26.50 29.71 1.87
CA GLU A 567 26.96 30.62 2.93
C GLU A 567 26.25 31.98 2.87
N GLN A 568 26.02 32.51 1.66
CA GLN A 568 25.29 33.77 1.47
C GLN A 568 23.84 33.65 1.92
N GLY A 569 23.13 32.62 1.46
CA GLY A 569 21.73 32.40 1.81
C GLY A 569 21.52 32.03 3.28
N ARG A 570 22.43 31.24 3.88
CA ARG A 570 22.43 30.99 5.34
C ARG A 570 22.57 32.30 6.12
N ALA A 571 23.56 33.12 5.79
CA ALA A 571 23.78 34.39 6.48
C ALA A 571 22.62 35.37 6.30
N PHE A 572 21.95 35.35 5.14
CA PHE A 572 20.70 36.09 4.95
C PHE A 572 19.58 35.55 5.83
N THR A 573 19.34 34.24 5.82
CA THR A 573 18.27 33.57 6.58
C THR A 573 18.38 33.86 8.07
N GLU A 574 19.57 33.68 8.65
CA GLU A 574 19.82 33.93 10.07
C GLU A 574 19.63 35.40 10.45
N ARG A 575 20.01 36.34 9.57
CA ARG A 575 19.94 37.78 9.85
C ARG A 575 18.55 38.37 9.62
N GLU A 576 17.88 37.95 8.55
CA GLU A 576 16.70 38.62 8.02
C GLU A 576 15.41 37.85 8.33
N LEU A 577 15.48 36.54 8.55
CA LEU A 577 14.31 35.70 8.76
C LEU A 577 14.19 35.21 10.20
N PHE A 578 15.26 35.18 11.00
CA PHE A 578 15.16 34.86 12.42
C PHE A 578 14.78 36.11 13.23
N ASN A 579 13.64 36.07 13.91
CA ASN A 579 13.15 37.21 14.70
C ASN A 579 13.66 37.23 16.16
N GLY A 580 14.49 36.25 16.54
CA GLY A 580 14.96 36.05 17.92
C GLY A 580 14.34 34.83 18.61
N GLU A 581 13.23 34.30 18.11
CA GLU A 581 12.54 33.13 18.67
C GLU A 581 12.28 32.04 17.62
N TYR A 582 11.84 32.43 16.42
CA TYR A 582 11.54 31.53 15.31
C TYR A 582 11.81 32.24 13.97
N PHE A 583 11.65 31.50 12.86
CA PHE A 583 11.86 32.07 11.54
C PHE A 583 10.55 32.62 10.94
N ILE A 584 10.64 33.68 10.14
CA ILE A 584 9.49 34.32 9.49
C ILE A 584 9.55 34.20 7.97
N GLN A 585 8.50 34.67 7.32
CA GLN A 585 8.51 35.05 5.92
C GLN A 585 8.63 36.58 5.81
N LYS A 586 9.66 37.06 5.10
CA LYS A 586 9.87 38.48 4.88
C LYS A 586 9.09 38.94 3.65
N ILE A 587 7.90 39.48 3.88
CA ILE A 587 6.97 39.94 2.84
C ILE A 587 6.16 41.16 3.30
N ASP A 588 5.90 42.09 2.39
CA ASP A 588 4.86 43.11 2.55
C ASP A 588 3.57 42.61 1.89
N LEU A 589 2.56 42.30 2.69
CA LEU A 589 1.29 41.76 2.18
C LEU A 589 0.51 42.78 1.35
N THR A 590 0.78 44.07 1.51
CA THR A 590 0.07 45.14 0.80
C THR A 590 0.69 45.45 -0.57
N ASP A 591 1.90 44.94 -0.83
CA ASP A 591 2.59 45.14 -2.10
C ASP A 591 2.06 44.18 -3.18
N LYS A 592 0.99 44.61 -3.84
CA LYS A 592 0.39 43.90 -4.98
C LYS A 592 1.38 43.63 -6.12
N SER A 593 2.44 44.44 -6.27
CA SER A 593 3.39 44.31 -7.37
C SER A 593 4.21 43.03 -7.31
N LEU A 594 4.30 42.39 -6.13
CA LEU A 594 4.94 41.08 -5.95
C LEU A 594 4.29 39.97 -6.79
N LEU A 595 3.02 40.11 -7.17
CA LEU A 595 2.29 39.11 -7.97
C LEU A 595 2.42 39.35 -9.48
N GLU A 596 2.68 40.59 -9.91
CA GLU A 596 2.64 41.01 -11.32
C GLU A 596 3.63 40.28 -12.24
N PRO A 597 4.86 39.92 -11.81
CA PRO A 597 5.81 39.21 -12.67
C PRO A 597 5.37 37.79 -13.04
N PHE A 598 4.39 37.23 -12.34
CA PHE A 598 4.05 35.82 -12.42
C PHE A 598 2.76 35.60 -13.22
N SER A 599 2.90 34.96 -14.38
CA SER A 599 1.79 34.48 -15.20
C SER A 599 1.54 32.98 -14.98
N GLY A 600 0.44 32.46 -15.54
CA GLY A 600 0.08 31.04 -15.47
C GLY A 600 -0.88 30.70 -14.33
N THR A 601 -1.27 29.43 -14.27
CA THR A 601 -2.35 28.97 -13.40
C THR A 601 -1.88 28.60 -11.99
N ALA A 602 -2.70 28.88 -10.98
CA ALA A 602 -2.60 28.24 -9.67
C ALA A 602 -3.10 26.79 -9.74
N LEU A 603 -2.81 25.96 -8.72
CA LEU A 603 -3.24 24.56 -8.71
C LEU A 603 -4.78 24.42 -8.78
N THR A 604 -5.50 25.30 -8.09
CA THR A 604 -6.98 25.33 -8.08
C THR A 604 -7.59 25.99 -9.33
N GLY A 605 -6.78 26.37 -10.33
CA GLY A 605 -7.19 27.16 -11.48
C GLY A 605 -7.15 28.68 -11.23
N GLY A 606 -7.36 29.47 -12.29
CA GLY A 606 -7.22 30.94 -12.26
C GLY A 606 -5.76 31.40 -12.40
N ASN A 607 -5.54 32.70 -12.64
CA ASN A 607 -4.19 33.27 -12.69
C ASN A 607 -3.69 33.66 -11.28
N THR A 608 -2.38 33.91 -11.13
CA THR A 608 -1.78 34.26 -9.83
C THR A 608 -2.40 35.49 -9.16
N MET A 609 -2.73 36.53 -9.92
CA MET A 609 -3.33 37.74 -9.37
C MET A 609 -4.71 37.44 -8.76
N ASP A 610 -5.57 36.75 -9.50
CA ASP A 610 -6.93 36.41 -9.07
C ASP A 610 -6.91 35.45 -7.87
N THR A 611 -5.94 34.54 -7.83
CA THR A 611 -5.83 33.55 -6.76
C THR A 611 -5.28 34.13 -5.46
N TYR A 612 -4.32 35.06 -5.51
CA TYR A 612 -3.62 35.51 -4.30
C TYR A 612 -3.96 36.92 -3.84
N TRP A 613 -4.42 37.82 -4.71
CA TRP A 613 -4.81 39.16 -4.26
C TRP A 613 -6.20 39.16 -3.62
N ASN A 614 -6.30 39.65 -2.39
CA ASN A 614 -7.59 39.97 -1.76
C ASN A 614 -7.87 41.48 -1.91
N ALA A 615 -8.76 41.83 -2.83
CA ALA A 615 -9.11 43.23 -3.06
C ALA A 615 -9.87 43.88 -1.90
N GLU A 616 -10.55 43.10 -1.06
CA GLU A 616 -11.28 43.62 0.11
C GLU A 616 -10.32 43.99 1.25
N ALA A 617 -9.36 43.11 1.54
CA ALA A 617 -8.36 43.35 2.58
C ALA A 617 -7.20 44.24 2.11
N GLY A 618 -6.96 44.32 0.79
CA GLY A 618 -5.77 44.96 0.23
C GLY A 618 -4.49 44.18 0.53
N GLU A 619 -4.58 42.85 0.62
CA GLU A 619 -3.50 41.98 1.06
C GLU A 619 -3.32 40.73 0.16
N ILE A 620 -2.10 40.19 0.14
CA ILE A 620 -1.79 38.88 -0.44
C ILE A 620 -2.25 37.77 0.50
N LYS A 621 -3.05 36.83 -0.01
CA LYS A 621 -3.57 35.66 0.72
C LYS A 621 -2.50 34.58 0.92
N TYR A 622 -2.73 33.73 1.92
CA TYR A 622 -1.99 32.48 2.13
C TYR A 622 -0.47 32.71 2.32
N GLN A 623 -0.09 33.73 3.08
CA GLN A 623 1.31 34.00 3.42
C GLN A 623 1.51 33.86 4.93
N ILE A 624 2.71 33.47 5.36
CA ILE A 624 3.07 33.27 6.77
C ILE A 624 3.37 34.61 7.46
N GLN A 625 4.04 35.53 6.75
CA GLN A 625 4.57 36.79 7.30
C GLN A 625 5.28 36.55 8.65
N ASN A 626 4.80 37.15 9.75
CA ASN A 626 5.36 37.00 11.09
C ASN A 626 4.89 35.74 11.83
N GLY A 627 4.12 34.86 11.18
CA GLY A 627 3.70 33.57 11.74
C GLY A 627 4.84 32.55 11.80
N CYS A 628 4.55 31.39 12.40
CA CYS A 628 5.46 30.25 12.48
C CYS A 628 4.86 29.03 11.77
N GLY A 629 5.63 28.42 10.85
CA GLY A 629 5.29 27.16 10.19
C GLY A 629 6.03 25.99 10.83
N ILE A 630 5.39 24.83 10.95
CA ILE A 630 5.99 23.66 11.61
C ILE A 630 7.22 23.11 10.85
N ASP A 631 7.28 23.36 9.54
CA ASP A 631 8.31 22.80 8.65
C ASP A 631 9.54 23.69 8.47
N GLN A 632 9.63 24.83 9.17
CA GLN A 632 10.67 25.85 8.97
C GLN A 632 12.12 25.35 9.08
N ALA A 633 12.35 24.28 9.84
CA ALA A 633 13.67 23.69 10.04
C ALA A 633 13.79 22.28 9.43
N LEU A 634 12.73 21.76 8.79
CA LEU A 634 12.66 20.35 8.42
C LEU A 634 13.79 19.95 7.47
N ALA A 635 14.12 20.79 6.49
CA ALA A 635 15.16 20.51 5.51
C ALA A 635 16.55 20.25 6.13
N CYS A 636 16.87 20.88 7.27
CA CYS A 636 18.13 20.66 7.97
C CYS A 636 18.18 19.31 8.71
N TRP A 637 17.03 18.69 8.97
CA TRP A 637 16.92 17.35 9.56
C TRP A 637 16.99 16.23 8.52
N MET A 638 16.68 16.54 7.26
CA MET A 638 16.69 15.61 6.11
C MET A 638 18.11 15.37 5.61
#